data_AF-A0A7C5X7I6-F1
#
_entry.id   AF-A0A7C5X7I6-F1
#
_cell.length_a   1.000
_cell.length_b   1.000
_cell.length_c   1.000
_cell.angle_alpha   90.00
_cell.angle_beta   90.00
_cell.angle_gamma   90.00
#
_symmetry.space_group_name_H-M   'P 1'
#
loop_
_entity.id
_entity.type
_entity.pdbx_description
1 polymer ?
#
loop_
_entity_poly.entity_id
_entity_poly.type
_entity_poly.pdbx_seq_one_letter_code
_entity_poly.pdbx_strand_id
1 'polypeptide(L)'
;MEKSIWELGLAEIDRVVDELVKAEERRQKEKIILIPSESLTPKAVREALGSAFTSIYAEGYPREETLRLPPARIADLSEQLAYYRRCSDRRFYKGVELADVVEALACRRCAECFATPEVPPEAIYVNIQPLSGAAANLAIYEALLKPGDTLMAMDLTQGGHLSHGSPYHVSGRRYRIVTYGVDRKTEKLDYDKIAEIAKREKPKMIVAGYTSYPWAPDWKAFREIASSVGAFLFADIAHTAGMAIAGAYPTPVGFADVVVFTTHKTLCGPRGAVILSFDPEIAARIDQAVFPGAQGGPHVNKFAGIAVAFALAQTPEFRRLMFKIVENAKALASFLEKEGLRLCYGGTNTHLLVLDLRAIPTKNGNPLWGEIAARILDLAGIVANKNTIPGDTSAADARGIRYGTPWVTQRGMGEREMQEIAEITRLVLTEIRPFFYHGVRGPLPRGKIPLPVLREAQERVRALLARFGVEVKEPAKVEAGNPHGAKAILVRAGRADCLLHEASTAHVLKLEPGEATRGLFLFPSGEVLAEAVIGRISDDKLGRKRFLVLAPHDRAEALKEWLSALSDGYVLFDEEDIFRKVQGPAVVEDFQEHAEFALDGKRIFVEGGKAPDIFLGLKGKAEEVLEKAPSVFALEKPYFIGGQGLKGEGKRIFYEPKAPERELATTPLTEWHKQAGARMAPFAGYLMPLWYTSALSEHRAVRERAGLFDLGHMGVFEVSGRYAESFLNLVTTNYAGWLHPGQSQYGFLLDPTGKVIDDLMVYRVSSDRFIL
;
A
#
# COMPACT_ATOMS: atom_id res chain seq x y z
N MET A 1 -15.11 11.25 -44.81
CA MET A 1 -14.60 12.33 -43.96
C MET A 1 -13.80 11.69 -42.86
N GLU A 2 -12.54 12.08 -42.68
CA GLU A 2 -11.75 11.65 -41.51
C GLU A 2 -12.45 12.16 -40.25
N LYS A 3 -12.54 11.31 -39.21
CA LYS A 3 -13.08 11.74 -37.90
C LYS A 3 -12.26 12.91 -37.38
N SER A 4 -12.93 13.92 -36.83
CA SER A 4 -12.24 15.02 -36.15
C SER A 4 -11.45 14.49 -34.95
N ILE A 5 -10.28 15.08 -34.63
CA ILE A 5 -9.52 14.72 -33.41
C ILE A 5 -10.37 14.87 -32.14
N TRP A 6 -11.38 15.75 -32.19
CA TRP A 6 -12.35 16.00 -31.11
C TRP A 6 -13.44 14.93 -30.97
N GLU A 7 -13.52 13.98 -31.91
CA GLU A 7 -14.51 12.89 -31.94
C GLU A 7 -13.90 11.51 -31.67
N LEU A 8 -12.57 11.45 -31.49
CA LEU A 8 -11.87 10.20 -31.20
C LEU A 8 -12.12 9.76 -29.75
N GLY A 9 -12.40 8.46 -29.56
CA GLY A 9 -12.52 7.87 -28.23
C GLY A 9 -11.17 7.64 -27.55
N LEU A 10 -11.22 7.31 -26.24
CA LEU A 10 -10.00 7.07 -25.45
C LEU A 10 -9.06 6.04 -26.09
N ALA A 11 -9.58 4.91 -26.58
CA ALA A 11 -8.75 3.87 -27.20
C ALA A 11 -8.13 4.28 -28.55
N GLU A 12 -8.75 5.23 -29.26
CA GLU A 12 -8.24 5.77 -30.52
C GLU A 12 -7.10 6.78 -30.27
N ILE A 13 -7.17 7.52 -29.15
CA ILE A 13 -6.17 8.54 -28.77
C ILE A 13 -5.02 7.93 -27.97
N ASP A 14 -5.34 7.15 -26.93
CA ASP A 14 -4.40 6.58 -25.97
C ASP A 14 -4.82 5.16 -25.56
N ARG A 15 -4.33 4.19 -26.32
CA ARG A 15 -4.54 2.76 -26.06
C ARG A 15 -3.97 2.32 -24.71
N VAL A 16 -2.88 2.93 -24.23
CA VAL A 16 -2.25 2.55 -22.96
C VAL A 16 -3.17 2.89 -21.80
N VAL A 17 -3.73 4.09 -21.79
CA VAL A 17 -4.68 4.51 -20.76
C VAL A 17 -5.97 3.69 -20.82
N ASP A 18 -6.50 3.39 -22.02
CA ASP A 18 -7.65 2.50 -22.19
C ASP A 18 -7.39 1.09 -21.60
N GLU A 19 -6.22 0.50 -21.87
CA GLU A 19 -5.83 -0.80 -21.31
C GLU A 19 -5.69 -0.75 -19.77
N LEU A 20 -5.17 0.35 -19.21
CA LEU A 20 -5.10 0.56 -17.75
C LEU A 20 -6.49 0.69 -17.10
N VAL A 21 -7.41 1.43 -17.73
CA VAL A 21 -8.80 1.54 -17.26
C VAL A 21 -9.45 0.15 -17.23
N LYS A 22 -9.33 -0.62 -18.31
CA LYS A 22 -9.85 -1.99 -18.39
C LYS A 22 -9.20 -2.93 -17.38
N ALA A 23 -7.90 -2.78 -17.12
CA ALA A 23 -7.18 -3.57 -16.11
C ALA A 23 -7.66 -3.26 -14.69
N GLU A 24 -7.90 -1.99 -14.35
CA GLU A 24 -8.44 -1.61 -13.05
C GLU A 24 -9.90 -2.06 -12.88
N GLU A 25 -10.75 -1.92 -13.90
CA GLU A 25 -12.11 -2.45 -13.87
C GLU A 25 -12.13 -3.97 -13.64
N ARG A 26 -11.17 -4.69 -14.22
CA ARG A 26 -10.97 -6.11 -14.00
C ARG A 26 -10.52 -6.41 -12.57
N ARG A 27 -9.49 -5.72 -12.07
CA ARG A 27 -8.99 -5.88 -10.69
C ARG A 27 -10.09 -5.68 -9.65
N GLN A 28 -10.93 -4.66 -9.84
CA GLN A 28 -12.07 -4.35 -8.97
C GLN A 28 -13.11 -5.47 -8.90
N LYS A 29 -13.28 -6.24 -9.99
CA LYS A 29 -14.16 -7.41 -10.04
C LYS A 29 -13.49 -8.65 -9.44
N GLU A 30 -12.21 -8.84 -9.73
CA GLU A 30 -11.42 -10.05 -9.38
C GLU A 30 -10.84 -10.04 -7.95
N LYS A 31 -11.17 -9.03 -7.13
CA LYS A 31 -10.75 -8.93 -5.73
C LYS A 31 -11.92 -8.72 -4.77
N ILE A 32 -11.75 -9.16 -3.52
CA ILE A 32 -12.64 -8.82 -2.40
C ILE A 32 -12.08 -7.55 -1.75
N ILE A 33 -12.73 -6.41 -1.97
CA ILE A 33 -12.27 -5.12 -1.46
C ILE A 33 -12.95 -4.82 -0.12
N LEU A 34 -12.16 -4.72 0.94
CA LEU A 34 -12.59 -4.44 2.30
C LEU A 34 -12.03 -3.11 2.84
N ILE A 35 -11.60 -2.19 1.98
CA ILE A 35 -11.18 -0.86 2.41
C ILE A 35 -12.44 -0.05 2.79
N PRO A 36 -12.64 0.37 4.06
CA PRO A 36 -13.90 1.01 4.51
C PRO A 36 -14.14 2.42 3.95
N SER A 37 -13.13 3.00 3.31
CA SER A 37 -13.22 4.28 2.62
C SER A 37 -13.45 4.15 1.11
N GLU A 38 -13.55 2.93 0.59
CA GLU A 38 -13.86 2.65 -0.80
C GLU A 38 -15.30 2.19 -0.96
N SER A 39 -15.91 2.58 -2.07
CA SER A 39 -17.23 2.14 -2.52
C SER A 39 -17.26 2.16 -4.05
N LEU A 40 -18.20 1.42 -4.63
CA LEU A 40 -18.50 1.49 -6.05
C LEU A 40 -19.30 2.76 -6.35
N THR A 41 -18.75 3.62 -7.21
CA THR A 41 -19.48 4.78 -7.74
C THR A 41 -20.51 4.34 -8.79
N PRO A 42 -21.82 4.64 -8.61
CA PRO A 42 -22.88 4.27 -9.55
C PRO A 42 -22.62 4.77 -10.97
N LYS A 43 -23.09 4.02 -11.98
CA LYS A 43 -22.94 4.37 -13.40
C LYS A 43 -23.46 5.77 -13.70
N ALA A 44 -24.66 6.12 -13.21
CA ALA A 44 -25.25 7.45 -13.41
C ALA A 44 -24.38 8.59 -12.86
N VAL A 45 -23.67 8.36 -11.74
CA VAL A 45 -22.74 9.35 -11.18
C VAL A 45 -21.51 9.52 -12.08
N ARG A 46 -20.98 8.41 -12.64
CA ARG A 46 -19.86 8.46 -13.60
C ARG A 46 -20.26 9.13 -14.92
N GLU A 47 -21.47 8.90 -15.40
CA GLU A 47 -22.03 9.58 -16.58
C GLU A 47 -22.11 11.11 -16.35
N ALA A 48 -22.56 11.55 -15.17
CA ALA A 48 -22.59 12.96 -14.82
C ALA A 48 -21.17 13.59 -14.73
N LEU A 49 -20.19 12.86 -14.19
CA LEU A 49 -18.79 13.30 -14.13
C LEU A 49 -18.16 13.50 -15.52
N GLY A 50 -18.50 12.64 -16.49
CA GLY A 50 -17.99 12.71 -17.87
C GLY A 50 -18.77 13.66 -18.79
N SER A 51 -19.65 14.49 -18.25
CA SER A 51 -20.52 15.39 -19.03
C SER A 51 -19.82 16.68 -19.47
N ALA A 52 -20.50 17.46 -20.32
CA ALA A 52 -20.03 18.77 -20.81
C ALA A 52 -19.74 19.80 -19.70
N PHE A 53 -20.22 19.57 -18.46
CA PHE A 53 -19.88 20.40 -17.31
C PHE A 53 -18.38 20.42 -17.00
N THR A 54 -17.59 19.48 -17.51
CA THR A 54 -16.12 19.47 -17.34
C THR A 54 -15.43 20.71 -17.93
N SER A 55 -16.08 21.42 -18.85
CA SER A 55 -15.52 22.57 -19.56
C SER A 55 -15.99 23.92 -19.01
N ILE A 56 -16.79 23.92 -17.93
CA ILE A 56 -17.44 25.12 -17.41
C ILE A 56 -16.64 25.73 -16.27
N TYR A 57 -16.32 27.02 -16.37
CA TYR A 57 -15.62 27.80 -15.35
C TYR A 57 -16.60 28.76 -14.66
N ALA A 58 -16.95 28.49 -13.39
CA ALA A 58 -18.05 29.17 -12.69
C ALA A 58 -17.65 29.69 -11.30
N GLU A 59 -16.62 30.55 -11.21
CA GLU A 59 -16.20 31.16 -9.94
C GLU A 59 -17.33 31.97 -9.27
N GLY A 60 -17.40 31.87 -7.94
CA GLY A 60 -18.50 32.41 -7.13
C GLY A 60 -19.55 31.36 -6.78
N TYR A 61 -20.75 31.82 -6.41
CA TYR A 61 -21.84 31.00 -5.89
C TYR A 61 -23.17 31.32 -6.57
N PRO A 62 -24.14 30.39 -6.57
CA PRO A 62 -25.53 30.70 -6.89
C PRO A 62 -26.10 31.77 -5.96
N ARG A 63 -27.24 32.35 -6.37
CA ARG A 63 -28.00 33.27 -5.51
C ARG A 63 -28.58 32.53 -4.31
N GLU A 64 -28.59 33.19 -3.15
CA GLU A 64 -29.03 32.56 -1.90
C GLU A 64 -30.50 32.12 -1.98
N GLU A 65 -31.34 32.92 -2.63
CA GLU A 65 -32.75 32.62 -2.81
C GLU A 65 -32.96 31.32 -3.60
N THR A 66 -32.15 31.08 -4.63
CA THR A 66 -32.23 29.85 -5.45
C THR A 66 -31.89 28.61 -4.63
N LEU A 67 -30.95 28.70 -3.67
CA LEU A 67 -30.59 27.59 -2.79
C LEU A 67 -31.72 27.18 -1.84
N ARG A 68 -32.68 28.08 -1.58
CA ARG A 68 -33.84 27.85 -0.70
C ARG A 68 -35.08 27.38 -1.46
N LEU A 69 -35.08 27.42 -2.80
CA LEU A 69 -36.23 26.99 -3.59
C LEU A 69 -36.43 25.46 -3.51
N PRO A 70 -37.68 24.97 -3.62
CA PRO A 70 -37.94 23.56 -3.79
C PRO A 70 -37.29 23.01 -5.08
N PRO A 71 -36.86 21.74 -5.13
CA PRO A 71 -36.20 21.15 -6.30
C PRO A 71 -36.99 21.31 -7.61
N ALA A 72 -38.32 21.24 -7.55
CA ALA A 72 -39.18 21.41 -8.73
C ALA A 72 -39.06 22.80 -9.37
N ARG A 73 -38.91 23.87 -8.56
CA ARG A 73 -38.70 25.24 -9.07
C ARG A 73 -37.26 25.50 -9.49
N ILE A 74 -36.28 24.91 -8.79
CA ILE A 74 -34.87 24.96 -9.23
C ILE A 74 -34.75 24.32 -10.63
N ALA A 75 -35.46 23.22 -10.87
CA ALA A 75 -35.46 22.50 -12.14
C ALA A 75 -36.30 23.17 -13.24
N ASP A 76 -37.11 24.20 -12.94
CA ASP A 76 -37.81 24.98 -13.97
C ASP A 76 -36.80 25.88 -14.69
N LEU A 77 -36.16 25.31 -15.71
CA LEU A 77 -35.15 26.00 -16.49
C LEU A 77 -35.69 27.26 -17.16
N SER A 78 -36.97 27.30 -17.54
CA SER A 78 -37.56 28.48 -18.16
C SER A 78 -37.60 29.65 -17.17
N GLU A 79 -38.03 29.37 -15.94
CA GLU A 79 -38.00 30.34 -14.83
C GLU A 79 -36.57 30.80 -14.54
N GLN A 80 -35.64 29.85 -14.35
CA GLN A 80 -34.25 30.19 -14.00
C GLN A 80 -33.57 31.01 -15.10
N LEU A 81 -33.76 30.67 -16.38
CA LEU A 81 -33.20 31.41 -17.52
C LEU A 81 -33.85 32.78 -17.70
N ALA A 82 -35.16 32.92 -17.44
CA ALA A 82 -35.83 34.22 -17.51
C ALA A 82 -35.23 35.18 -16.46
N TYR A 83 -35.04 34.71 -15.23
CA TYR A 83 -34.40 35.49 -14.19
C TYR A 83 -32.94 35.81 -14.53
N TYR A 84 -32.16 34.80 -14.94
CA TYR A 84 -30.75 34.96 -15.28
C TYR A 84 -30.54 36.03 -16.35
N ARG A 85 -31.35 36.01 -17.42
CA ARG A 85 -31.27 37.02 -18.49
C ARG A 85 -31.61 38.43 -18.01
N ARG A 86 -32.48 38.55 -17.00
CA ARG A 86 -32.91 39.85 -16.47
C ARG A 86 -31.97 40.42 -15.42
N CYS A 87 -31.47 39.58 -14.52
CA CYS A 87 -30.81 39.99 -13.28
C CYS A 87 -29.40 39.40 -13.11
N SER A 88 -28.98 38.48 -13.99
CA SER A 88 -27.72 37.75 -13.89
C SER A 88 -27.57 36.95 -12.57
N ASP A 89 -26.33 36.70 -12.17
CA ASP A 89 -25.91 35.88 -11.02
C ASP A 89 -24.79 36.57 -10.19
N ARG A 90 -24.37 35.93 -9.10
CA ARG A 90 -23.22 36.36 -8.27
C ARG A 90 -21.88 35.78 -8.76
N ARG A 91 -21.85 35.12 -9.92
CA ARG A 91 -20.63 34.52 -10.48
C ARG A 91 -19.75 35.59 -11.13
N PHE A 92 -18.45 35.34 -11.13
CA PHE A 92 -17.46 36.21 -11.77
C PHE A 92 -17.51 36.13 -13.30
N TYR A 93 -17.91 34.98 -13.83
CA TYR A 93 -18.08 34.71 -15.27
C TYR A 93 -19.56 34.55 -15.61
N LYS A 94 -19.95 34.91 -16.83
CA LYS A 94 -21.33 34.79 -17.34
C LYS A 94 -21.43 33.66 -18.38
N GLY A 95 -22.65 33.21 -18.67
CA GLY A 95 -22.89 32.02 -19.49
C GLY A 95 -22.80 30.73 -18.66
N VAL A 96 -23.07 30.83 -17.36
CA VAL A 96 -22.95 29.75 -16.37
C VAL A 96 -24.29 29.44 -15.69
N GLU A 97 -25.40 29.86 -16.30
CA GLU A 97 -26.77 29.65 -15.80
C GLU A 97 -27.05 28.19 -15.40
N LEU A 98 -26.53 27.21 -16.15
CA LEU A 98 -26.72 25.78 -15.87
C LEU A 98 -25.84 25.30 -14.71
N ALA A 99 -24.69 25.94 -14.49
CA ALA A 99 -23.85 25.66 -13.32
C ALA A 99 -24.56 26.09 -12.03
N ASP A 100 -25.24 27.24 -12.05
CA ASP A 100 -26.07 27.71 -10.94
C ASP A 100 -27.21 26.73 -10.62
N VAL A 101 -27.93 26.27 -11.64
CA VAL A 101 -29.03 25.32 -11.47
C VAL A 101 -28.54 24.01 -10.88
N VAL A 102 -27.46 23.42 -11.41
CA VAL A 102 -26.98 22.12 -10.93
C VAL A 102 -26.35 22.20 -9.54
N GLU A 103 -25.65 23.30 -9.22
CA GLU A 103 -25.11 23.54 -7.88
C GLU A 103 -26.23 23.74 -6.87
N ALA A 104 -27.21 24.59 -7.18
CA ALA A 104 -28.35 24.83 -6.30
C ALA A 104 -29.18 23.56 -6.06
N LEU A 105 -29.40 22.76 -7.11
CA LEU A 105 -30.11 21.49 -7.00
C LEU A 105 -29.36 20.50 -6.12
N ALA A 106 -28.03 20.40 -6.25
CA ALA A 106 -27.19 19.55 -5.41
C ALA A 106 -27.23 20.00 -3.94
N CYS A 107 -27.10 21.30 -3.68
CA CYS A 107 -27.20 21.87 -2.32
C CYS A 107 -28.58 21.60 -1.70
N ARG A 108 -29.66 21.84 -2.45
CA ARG A 108 -31.02 21.62 -1.96
C ARG A 108 -31.29 20.15 -1.65
N ARG A 109 -30.91 19.22 -2.54
CA ARG A 109 -31.04 17.78 -2.29
C ARG A 109 -30.23 17.33 -1.08
N CYS A 110 -29.04 17.88 -0.89
CA CYS A 110 -28.23 17.63 0.29
C CYS A 110 -28.95 18.06 1.57
N ALA A 111 -29.48 19.29 1.61
CA ALA A 111 -30.24 19.80 2.74
C ALA A 111 -31.45 18.90 3.05
N GLU A 112 -32.21 18.48 2.03
CA GLU A 112 -33.34 17.56 2.20
C GLU A 112 -32.92 16.18 2.72
N CYS A 113 -31.75 15.67 2.33
CA CYS A 113 -31.23 14.39 2.84
C CYS A 113 -30.85 14.43 4.33
N PHE A 114 -30.46 15.60 4.84
CA PHE A 114 -29.99 15.78 6.22
C PHE A 114 -31.01 16.43 7.15
N ALA A 115 -32.14 16.89 6.62
CA ALA A 115 -33.21 17.49 7.40
C ALA A 115 -33.69 16.55 8.50
N THR A 116 -33.95 17.12 9.67
CA THR A 116 -34.59 16.44 10.81
C THR A 116 -35.90 17.14 11.13
N PRO A 117 -36.77 16.55 11.97
CA PRO A 117 -37.97 17.24 12.45
C PRO A 117 -37.67 18.61 13.09
N GLU A 118 -36.51 18.76 13.73
CA GLU A 118 -36.07 19.98 14.42
C GLU A 118 -35.31 20.95 13.51
N VAL A 119 -34.63 20.45 12.47
CA VAL A 119 -33.83 21.25 11.53
C VAL A 119 -34.36 21.04 10.12
N PRO A 120 -35.26 21.90 9.63
CA PRO A 120 -35.82 21.78 8.28
C PRO A 120 -34.74 22.06 7.21
N PRO A 121 -34.92 21.59 5.97
CA PRO A 121 -33.91 21.76 4.92
C PRO A 121 -33.61 23.24 4.62
N GLU A 122 -34.56 24.14 4.83
CA GLU A 122 -34.36 25.59 4.69
C GLU A 122 -33.37 26.16 5.72
N ALA A 123 -33.16 25.49 6.85
CA ALA A 123 -32.22 25.90 7.89
C ALA A 123 -30.81 25.30 7.72
N ILE A 124 -30.58 24.52 6.65
CA ILE A 124 -29.31 23.86 6.37
C ILE A 124 -28.63 24.58 5.21
N TYR A 125 -27.52 25.26 5.51
CA TYR A 125 -26.67 25.93 4.52
C TYR A 125 -25.64 24.92 4.02
N VAL A 126 -25.57 24.74 2.69
CA VAL A 126 -24.75 23.69 2.08
C VAL A 126 -23.75 24.31 1.12
N ASN A 127 -22.48 23.97 1.30
CA ASN A 127 -21.41 24.25 0.35
C ASN A 127 -20.82 22.94 -0.17
N ILE A 128 -20.97 22.68 -1.48
CA ILE A 128 -20.52 21.46 -2.17
C ILE A 128 -19.22 21.68 -2.98
N GLN A 129 -18.63 22.88 -2.89
CA GLN A 129 -17.47 23.27 -3.68
C GLN A 129 -16.14 22.63 -3.24
N PRO A 130 -15.89 22.24 -1.97
CA PRO A 130 -14.63 21.64 -1.57
C PRO A 130 -14.19 20.46 -2.45
N LEU A 131 -12.94 20.49 -2.90
CA LEU A 131 -12.37 19.48 -3.80
C LEU A 131 -12.24 18.11 -3.12
N SER A 132 -12.05 18.08 -1.80
CA SER A 132 -11.91 16.87 -1.00
C SER A 132 -12.19 17.15 0.47
N GLY A 133 -12.27 16.09 1.30
CA GLY A 133 -12.49 16.24 2.75
C GLY A 133 -11.40 17.04 3.46
N ALA A 134 -10.13 16.85 3.09
CA ALA A 134 -9.04 17.63 3.70
C ALA A 134 -9.14 19.13 3.35
N ALA A 135 -9.50 19.46 2.11
CA ALA A 135 -9.73 20.84 1.69
C ALA A 135 -10.94 21.46 2.42
N ALA A 136 -12.02 20.68 2.61
CA ALA A 136 -13.18 21.13 3.38
C ALA A 136 -12.82 21.43 4.85
N ASN A 137 -12.07 20.55 5.51
CA ASN A 137 -11.66 20.76 6.90
C ASN A 137 -10.76 22.01 7.02
N LEU A 138 -9.85 22.25 6.08
CA LEU A 138 -9.02 23.45 6.06
C LEU A 138 -9.86 24.73 5.89
N ALA A 139 -10.87 24.72 5.02
CA ALA A 139 -11.76 25.87 4.87
C ALA A 139 -12.55 26.15 6.16
N ILE A 140 -12.98 25.12 6.88
CA ILE A 140 -13.66 25.28 8.19
C ILE A 140 -12.69 25.87 9.22
N TYR A 141 -11.46 25.39 9.28
CA TYR A 141 -10.47 25.93 10.22
C TYR A 141 -10.08 27.38 9.87
N GLU A 142 -9.94 27.71 8.59
CA GLU A 142 -9.70 29.10 8.15
C GLU A 142 -10.89 30.00 8.49
N ALA A 143 -12.11 29.51 8.27
CA ALA A 143 -13.32 30.26 8.57
C ALA A 143 -13.48 30.54 10.06
N LEU A 144 -13.15 29.58 10.94
CA LEU A 144 -13.55 29.59 12.36
C LEU A 144 -12.43 29.76 13.38
N LEU A 145 -11.17 29.53 12.99
CA LEU A 145 -10.01 29.53 13.89
C LEU A 145 -8.93 30.52 13.43
N LYS A 146 -8.11 30.97 14.37
CA LYS A 146 -6.87 31.70 14.11
C LYS A 146 -5.67 30.80 14.34
N PRO A 147 -4.54 30.99 13.63
CA PRO A 147 -3.30 30.28 13.94
C PRO A 147 -2.95 30.40 15.43
N GLY A 148 -2.56 29.28 16.04
CA GLY A 148 -2.32 29.19 17.49
C GLY A 148 -3.55 28.85 18.35
N ASP A 149 -4.78 28.97 17.83
CA ASP A 149 -5.97 28.50 18.54
C ASP A 149 -5.86 27.00 18.88
N THR A 150 -6.54 26.59 19.95
CA THR A 150 -6.53 25.19 20.40
C THR A 150 -7.58 24.38 19.65
N LEU A 151 -7.15 23.33 18.97
CA LEU A 151 -7.98 22.34 18.28
C LEU A 151 -7.93 21.02 19.05
N MET A 152 -9.08 20.52 19.47
CA MET A 152 -9.18 19.24 20.16
C MET A 152 -9.77 18.16 19.25
N ALA A 153 -9.10 17.01 19.11
CA ALA A 153 -9.54 15.93 18.22
C ALA A 153 -9.12 14.55 18.72
N MET A 154 -9.67 13.48 18.12
CA MET A 154 -9.24 12.12 18.43
C MET A 154 -7.79 11.89 18.00
N ASP A 155 -7.01 11.20 18.83
CA ASP A 155 -5.66 10.78 18.52
C ASP A 155 -5.61 9.95 17.21
N LEU A 156 -4.66 10.29 16.34
CA LEU A 156 -4.47 9.62 15.05
C LEU A 156 -4.20 8.12 15.22
N THR A 157 -3.45 7.71 16.24
CA THR A 157 -3.11 6.29 16.45
C THR A 157 -4.32 5.48 16.92
N GLN A 158 -5.36 6.14 17.41
CA GLN A 158 -6.57 5.51 17.99
C GLN A 158 -7.81 5.65 17.10
N GLY A 159 -7.70 6.25 15.91
CA GLY A 159 -8.82 6.33 14.96
C GLY A 159 -9.12 7.72 14.40
N GLY A 160 -8.38 8.76 14.83
CA GLY A 160 -8.46 10.10 14.26
C GLY A 160 -8.03 10.17 12.79
N HIS A 161 -8.23 11.33 12.15
CA HIS A 161 -7.81 11.57 10.76
C HIS A 161 -6.62 12.53 10.71
N LEU A 162 -5.82 12.44 9.63
CA LEU A 162 -4.67 13.33 9.41
C LEU A 162 -5.05 14.82 9.47
N SER A 163 -6.18 15.20 8.88
CA SER A 163 -6.62 16.59 8.85
C SER A 163 -7.08 17.12 10.21
N HIS A 164 -7.23 16.29 11.23
CA HIS A 164 -7.73 16.70 12.56
C HIS A 164 -6.64 17.20 13.52
N GLY A 165 -5.40 17.37 13.04
CA GLY A 165 -4.30 17.88 13.86
C GLY A 165 -3.01 17.08 13.78
N SER A 166 -2.83 16.22 12.77
CA SER A 166 -1.56 15.52 12.61
C SER A 166 -0.41 16.51 12.40
N PRO A 167 0.77 16.32 13.03
CA PRO A 167 1.94 17.19 12.84
C PRO A 167 2.46 17.19 11.39
N TYR A 168 2.09 16.17 10.60
CA TYR A 168 2.41 16.10 9.17
C TYR A 168 1.44 16.90 8.29
N HIS A 169 0.24 17.21 8.79
CA HIS A 169 -0.77 18.00 8.09
C HIS A 169 -0.66 19.50 8.44
N VAL A 170 -1.28 20.37 7.64
CA VAL A 170 -1.28 21.82 7.89
C VAL A 170 -1.98 22.17 9.20
N SER A 171 -3.06 21.45 9.55
CA SER A 171 -3.78 21.68 10.81
C SER A 171 -2.89 21.46 12.04
N GLY A 172 -2.10 20.38 12.11
CA GLY A 172 -1.19 20.16 13.23
C GLY A 172 0.03 21.07 13.26
N ARG A 173 0.34 21.76 12.16
CA ARG A 173 1.41 22.78 12.09
C ARG A 173 0.91 24.17 12.46
N ARG A 174 -0.38 24.47 12.26
CA ARG A 174 -0.96 25.82 12.40
C ARG A 174 -1.66 26.04 13.75
N TYR A 175 -2.20 24.99 14.36
CA TYR A 175 -3.01 25.08 15.58
C TYR A 175 -2.36 24.32 16.75
N ARG A 176 -2.69 24.71 17.99
CA ARG A 176 -2.30 23.96 19.19
C ARG A 176 -3.17 22.73 19.31
N ILE A 177 -2.61 21.54 19.11
CA ILE A 177 -3.39 20.29 19.09
C ILE A 177 -3.46 19.69 20.48
N VAL A 178 -4.68 19.36 20.89
CA VAL A 178 -4.99 18.57 22.09
C VAL A 178 -5.71 17.31 21.64
N THR A 179 -5.27 16.14 22.10
CA THR A 179 -5.89 14.88 21.72
C THR A 179 -6.77 14.31 22.83
N TYR A 180 -7.89 13.72 22.43
CA TYR A 180 -8.62 12.76 23.23
C TYR A 180 -8.53 11.37 22.59
N GLY A 181 -8.94 10.33 23.32
CA GLY A 181 -8.81 8.96 22.85
C GLY A 181 -9.80 8.02 23.51
N VAL A 182 -9.56 6.73 23.33
CA VAL A 182 -10.33 5.66 23.97
C VAL A 182 -9.78 5.34 25.36
N ASP A 183 -10.65 4.85 26.23
CA ASP A 183 -10.23 4.20 27.47
C ASP A 183 -9.40 2.94 27.16
N ARG A 184 -8.35 2.70 27.95
CA ARG A 184 -7.36 1.64 27.69
C ARG A 184 -7.92 0.23 27.91
N LYS A 185 -9.00 0.08 28.68
CA LYS A 185 -9.58 -1.23 29.01
C LYS A 185 -10.75 -1.56 28.11
N THR A 186 -11.67 -0.61 27.95
CA THR A 186 -12.90 -0.79 27.17
C THR A 186 -12.68 -0.53 25.69
N GLU A 187 -11.60 0.17 25.31
CA GLU A 187 -11.34 0.61 23.94
C GLU A 187 -12.56 1.39 23.37
N LYS A 188 -13.26 2.16 24.21
CA LYS A 188 -14.33 3.07 23.80
C LYS A 188 -14.02 4.49 24.22
N LEU A 189 -14.63 5.48 23.56
CA LEU A 189 -14.52 6.87 23.97
C LEU A 189 -15.06 7.05 25.39
N ASP A 190 -14.27 7.75 26.20
CA ASP A 190 -14.61 8.12 27.57
C ASP A 190 -15.02 9.60 27.57
N TYR A 191 -16.32 9.85 27.56
CA TYR A 191 -16.88 11.21 27.45
C TYR A 191 -16.59 12.06 28.68
N ASP A 192 -16.49 11.46 29.88
CA ASP A 192 -16.14 12.19 31.10
C ASP A 192 -14.70 12.70 31.02
N LYS A 193 -13.79 11.86 30.55
CA LYS A 193 -12.39 12.25 30.32
C LYS A 193 -12.26 13.28 29.20
N ILE A 194 -13.03 13.14 28.12
CA ILE A 194 -13.09 14.16 27.05
C ILE A 194 -13.56 15.50 27.64
N ALA A 195 -14.58 15.50 28.51
CA ALA A 195 -15.07 16.69 29.19
C ALA A 195 -14.03 17.32 30.12
N GLU A 196 -13.27 16.51 30.86
CA GLU A 196 -12.19 16.96 31.72
C GLU A 196 -11.08 17.66 30.92
N ILE A 197 -10.64 17.03 29.82
CA ILE A 197 -9.63 17.60 28.90
C ILE A 197 -10.14 18.92 28.32
N ALA A 198 -11.39 18.97 27.85
CA ALA A 198 -11.98 20.18 27.31
C ALA A 198 -11.99 21.33 28.33
N LYS A 199 -12.41 21.07 29.58
CA LYS A 199 -12.43 22.08 30.65
C LYS A 199 -11.04 22.61 31.00
N ARG A 200 -10.04 21.73 30.99
CA ARG A 200 -8.64 22.08 31.28
C ARG A 200 -8.02 22.90 30.14
N GLU A 201 -8.18 22.44 28.90
CA GLU A 201 -7.48 22.98 27.74
C GLU A 201 -8.22 24.11 27.02
N LYS A 202 -9.53 24.26 27.29
CA LYS A 202 -10.44 25.26 26.71
C LYS A 202 -10.27 25.38 25.19
N PRO A 203 -10.48 24.28 24.43
CA PRO A 203 -10.31 24.31 22.98
C PRO A 203 -11.28 25.29 22.32
N LYS A 204 -10.86 25.91 21.22
CA LYS A 204 -11.74 26.75 20.41
C LYS A 204 -12.69 25.90 19.56
N MET A 205 -12.26 24.70 19.19
CA MET A 205 -13.04 23.73 18.42
C MET A 205 -12.75 22.30 18.88
N ILE A 206 -13.81 21.50 18.94
CA ILE A 206 -13.76 20.06 19.21
C ILE A 206 -14.20 19.34 17.94
N VAL A 207 -13.34 18.50 17.38
CA VAL A 207 -13.65 17.65 16.23
C VAL A 207 -14.20 16.32 16.72
N ALA A 208 -15.39 15.94 16.26
CA ALA A 208 -16.03 14.65 16.53
C ALA A 208 -16.27 13.92 15.19
N GLY A 209 -15.42 12.97 14.87
CA GLY A 209 -15.44 12.29 13.58
C GLY A 209 -14.19 11.45 13.37
N TYR A 210 -14.33 10.26 12.78
CA TYR A 210 -13.30 9.23 12.88
C TYR A 210 -13.03 8.53 11.55
N THR A 211 -11.77 8.13 11.36
CA THR A 211 -11.32 7.33 10.22
C THR A 211 -11.27 5.85 10.56
N SER A 212 -10.94 5.48 11.80
CA SER A 212 -10.78 4.08 12.20
C SER A 212 -11.28 3.80 13.61
N TYR A 213 -12.49 4.26 13.91
CA TYR A 213 -13.22 3.93 15.14
C TYR A 213 -14.59 3.33 14.78
N PRO A 214 -14.92 2.11 15.23
CA PRO A 214 -16.07 1.36 14.74
C PRO A 214 -17.40 1.68 15.46
N TRP A 215 -17.42 2.69 16.33
CA TRP A 215 -18.60 3.08 17.09
C TRP A 215 -19.09 4.48 16.72
N ALA A 216 -20.40 4.62 16.58
CA ALA A 216 -21.04 5.92 16.45
C ALA A 216 -20.84 6.78 17.73
N PRO A 217 -20.57 8.08 17.58
CA PRO A 217 -20.42 8.99 18.71
C PRO A 217 -21.76 9.33 19.34
N ASP A 218 -21.72 9.72 20.61
CA ASP A 218 -22.82 10.37 21.31
C ASP A 218 -22.77 11.86 21.00
N TRP A 219 -23.58 12.30 20.04
CA TRP A 219 -23.64 13.70 19.61
C TRP A 219 -24.14 14.63 20.71
N LYS A 220 -25.01 14.15 21.59
CA LYS A 220 -25.52 14.93 22.71
C LYS A 220 -24.41 15.19 23.72
N ALA A 221 -23.66 14.16 24.09
CA ALA A 221 -22.51 14.31 24.99
C ALA A 221 -21.47 15.28 24.42
N PHE A 222 -21.11 15.16 23.13
CA PHE A 222 -20.19 16.10 22.51
C PHE A 222 -20.70 17.55 22.49
N ARG A 223 -22.00 17.76 22.24
CA ARG A 223 -22.62 19.09 22.30
C ARG A 223 -22.55 19.69 23.70
N GLU A 224 -22.89 18.92 24.72
CA GLU A 224 -22.81 19.34 26.12
C GLU A 224 -21.38 19.72 26.51
N ILE A 225 -20.39 18.91 26.12
CA ILE A 225 -18.97 19.19 26.34
C ILE A 225 -18.56 20.49 25.65
N ALA A 226 -18.85 20.64 24.36
CA ALA A 226 -18.51 21.84 23.60
C ALA A 226 -19.13 23.11 24.19
N SER A 227 -20.42 23.05 24.57
CA SER A 227 -21.13 24.14 25.26
C SER A 227 -20.45 24.53 26.57
N SER A 228 -20.00 23.56 27.37
CA SER A 228 -19.44 23.81 28.70
C SER A 228 -18.16 24.65 28.69
N VAL A 229 -17.49 24.74 27.53
CA VAL A 229 -16.24 25.50 27.34
C VAL A 229 -16.32 26.56 26.25
N GLY A 230 -17.49 26.74 25.63
CA GLY A 230 -17.69 27.70 24.54
C GLY A 230 -16.94 27.36 23.24
N ALA A 231 -16.73 26.07 22.97
CA ALA A 231 -16.08 25.58 21.75
C ALA A 231 -17.09 25.36 20.62
N PHE A 232 -16.63 25.48 19.37
CA PHE A 232 -17.37 24.96 18.22
C PHE A 232 -17.33 23.42 18.22
N LEU A 233 -18.46 22.78 18.01
CA LEU A 233 -18.56 21.35 17.72
C LEU A 233 -18.51 21.13 16.21
N PHE A 234 -17.42 20.53 15.74
CA PHE A 234 -17.20 20.19 14.35
C PHE A 234 -17.36 18.69 14.12
N ALA A 235 -18.41 18.26 13.41
CA ALA A 235 -18.66 16.86 13.10
C ALA A 235 -18.08 16.45 11.73
N ASP A 236 -17.15 15.50 11.71
CA ASP A 236 -16.61 14.91 10.47
C ASP A 236 -17.17 13.50 10.26
N ILE A 237 -18.26 13.42 9.49
CA ILE A 237 -18.95 12.16 9.17
C ILE A 237 -18.56 11.64 7.79
N ALA A 238 -17.35 11.96 7.30
CA ALA A 238 -16.90 11.59 5.96
C ALA A 238 -17.07 10.10 5.61
N HIS A 239 -16.89 9.23 6.60
CA HIS A 239 -17.05 7.79 6.47
C HIS A 239 -18.52 7.35 6.48
N THR A 240 -19.41 8.04 7.19
CA THR A 240 -20.75 7.55 7.54
C THR A 240 -21.89 8.41 6.99
N ALA A 241 -21.61 9.40 6.13
CA ALA A 241 -22.63 10.29 5.57
C ALA A 241 -23.81 9.56 4.90
N GLY A 242 -23.55 8.55 4.07
CA GLY A 242 -24.63 7.76 3.45
C GLY A 242 -25.48 7.05 4.50
N MET A 243 -24.83 6.52 5.55
CA MET A 243 -25.50 5.85 6.66
C MET A 243 -26.33 6.83 7.51
N ALA A 244 -25.84 8.05 7.72
CA ALA A 244 -26.56 9.09 8.44
C ALA A 244 -27.85 9.48 7.71
N ILE A 245 -27.77 9.72 6.39
CA ILE A 245 -28.93 10.02 5.53
C ILE A 245 -29.96 8.88 5.58
N ALA A 246 -29.48 7.63 5.52
CA ALA A 246 -30.36 6.46 5.58
C ALA A 246 -30.94 6.18 6.98
N GLY A 247 -30.45 6.82 8.04
CA GLY A 247 -30.83 6.53 9.43
C GLY A 247 -30.19 5.27 10.01
N ALA A 248 -29.16 4.70 9.36
CA ALA A 248 -28.36 3.59 9.86
C ALA A 248 -27.22 4.05 10.79
N TYR A 249 -27.03 5.36 10.94
CA TYR A 249 -26.06 6.01 11.82
C TYR A 249 -26.68 7.28 12.40
N PRO A 250 -26.44 7.64 13.68
CA PRO A 250 -27.04 8.82 14.27
C PRO A 250 -26.55 10.11 13.58
N THR A 251 -27.48 11.01 13.27
CA THR A 251 -27.14 12.29 12.62
C THR A 251 -26.54 13.30 13.60
N PRO A 252 -25.50 14.06 13.22
CA PRO A 252 -24.99 15.19 14.01
C PRO A 252 -25.81 16.48 13.85
N VAL A 253 -26.77 16.51 12.92
CA VAL A 253 -27.63 17.67 12.66
C VAL A 253 -28.47 17.97 13.91
N GLY A 254 -28.54 19.24 14.30
CA GLY A 254 -29.16 19.67 15.56
C GLY A 254 -28.22 19.67 16.78
N PHE A 255 -27.00 19.14 16.63
CA PHE A 255 -25.97 19.14 17.69
C PHE A 255 -24.72 19.92 17.27
N ALA A 256 -24.14 19.59 16.11
CA ALA A 256 -22.91 20.21 15.64
C ALA A 256 -23.15 21.62 15.09
N ASP A 257 -22.15 22.50 15.25
CA ASP A 257 -22.17 23.84 14.64
C ASP A 257 -21.83 23.76 13.14
N VAL A 258 -20.97 22.80 12.76
CA VAL A 258 -20.61 22.49 11.37
C VAL A 258 -20.51 21.00 11.18
N VAL A 259 -21.03 20.48 10.05
CA VAL A 259 -20.87 19.08 9.63
C VAL A 259 -20.11 19.03 8.33
N VAL A 260 -19.13 18.13 8.19
CA VAL A 260 -18.45 17.85 6.93
C VAL A 260 -18.58 16.38 6.56
N PHE A 261 -18.60 16.10 5.27
CA PHE A 261 -18.39 14.76 4.78
C PHE A 261 -17.82 14.71 3.37
N THR A 262 -17.14 13.60 3.06
CA THR A 262 -16.75 13.26 1.71
C THR A 262 -17.86 12.54 0.96
N THR A 263 -17.94 12.74 -0.35
CA THR A 263 -19.05 12.22 -1.16
C THR A 263 -18.86 10.81 -1.72
N HIS A 264 -17.67 10.19 -1.58
CA HIS A 264 -17.30 8.94 -2.26
C HIS A 264 -17.24 7.68 -1.38
N LYS A 265 -17.42 7.82 -0.05
CA LYS A 265 -17.39 6.69 0.88
C LYS A 265 -18.76 6.00 0.92
N THR A 266 -19.42 5.92 2.07
CA THR A 266 -20.77 5.32 2.17
C THR A 266 -21.83 6.07 1.37
N LEU A 267 -21.62 7.34 1.00
CA LEU A 267 -22.50 8.07 0.08
C LEU A 267 -22.43 7.54 -1.37
N CYS A 268 -21.38 6.82 -1.74
CA CYS A 268 -21.19 6.22 -3.06
C CYS A 268 -21.15 7.22 -4.23
N GLY A 269 -21.02 8.52 -3.98
CA GLY A 269 -20.93 9.57 -5.00
C GLY A 269 -19.52 9.75 -5.58
N PRO A 270 -19.26 10.89 -6.27
CA PRO A 270 -17.94 11.19 -6.83
C PRO A 270 -16.95 11.60 -5.74
N ARG A 271 -15.66 11.72 -6.06
CA ARG A 271 -14.69 12.35 -5.14
C ARG A 271 -15.01 13.84 -4.98
N GLY A 272 -15.08 14.29 -3.74
CA GLY A 272 -15.56 15.61 -3.35
C GLY A 272 -15.86 15.66 -1.84
N ALA A 273 -16.25 16.82 -1.35
CA ALA A 273 -16.76 17.01 0.00
C ALA A 273 -17.83 18.08 0.07
N VAL A 274 -18.62 18.03 1.14
CA VAL A 274 -19.72 18.93 1.43
C VAL A 274 -19.57 19.42 2.86
N ILE A 275 -19.83 20.71 3.06
CA ILE A 275 -19.89 21.36 4.37
C ILE A 275 -21.33 21.82 4.61
N LEU A 276 -21.87 21.47 5.78
CA LEU A 276 -23.16 21.93 6.28
C LEU A 276 -22.92 22.90 7.43
N SER A 277 -23.62 24.02 7.39
CA SER A 277 -23.78 24.95 8.52
C SER A 277 -25.26 25.11 8.84
N PHE A 278 -25.56 25.44 10.08
CA PHE A 278 -26.92 25.76 10.55
C PHE A 278 -27.06 27.22 10.97
N ASP A 279 -25.98 27.99 10.82
CA ASP A 279 -25.88 29.42 11.10
C ASP A 279 -25.47 30.14 9.80
N PRO A 280 -26.22 31.19 9.37
CA PRO A 280 -25.93 31.95 8.16
C PRO A 280 -24.58 32.69 8.19
N GLU A 281 -24.14 33.19 9.33
CA GLU A 281 -22.86 33.89 9.46
C GLU A 281 -21.69 32.90 9.35
N ILE A 282 -21.82 31.72 9.97
CA ILE A 282 -20.86 30.63 9.80
C ILE A 282 -20.82 30.16 8.34
N ALA A 283 -21.99 30.01 7.70
CA ALA A 283 -22.07 29.63 6.29
C ALA A 283 -21.35 30.63 5.37
N ALA A 284 -21.59 31.94 5.56
CA ALA A 284 -20.94 32.98 4.77
C ALA A 284 -19.41 33.00 4.95
N ARG A 285 -18.92 32.76 6.17
CA ARG A 285 -17.47 32.63 6.44
C ARG A 285 -16.87 31.40 5.78
N ILE A 286 -17.59 30.28 5.78
CA ILE A 286 -17.18 29.04 5.10
C ILE A 286 -17.11 29.26 3.59
N ASP A 287 -18.13 29.90 2.99
CA ASP A 287 -18.12 30.23 1.57
C ASP A 287 -16.88 31.06 1.21
N GLN A 288 -16.62 32.14 1.94
CA GLN A 288 -15.42 32.97 1.73
C GLN A 288 -14.11 32.20 1.89
N ALA A 289 -14.03 31.30 2.87
CA ALA A 289 -12.85 30.47 3.10
C ALA A 289 -12.63 29.43 1.98
N VAL A 290 -13.71 28.89 1.39
CA VAL A 290 -13.62 28.01 0.23
C VAL A 290 -13.24 28.80 -1.01
N PHE A 291 -14.02 29.82 -1.36
CA PHE A 291 -13.76 30.73 -2.47
C PHE A 291 -14.08 32.18 -2.05
N PRO A 292 -13.17 33.14 -2.25
CA PRO A 292 -11.88 33.05 -2.95
C PRO A 292 -10.71 32.58 -2.08
N GLY A 293 -10.95 32.13 -0.84
CA GLY A 293 -9.90 31.85 0.14
C GLY A 293 -8.92 30.74 -0.27
N ALA A 294 -9.42 29.54 -0.53
CA ALA A 294 -8.59 28.35 -0.73
C ALA A 294 -8.66 27.74 -2.15
N GLN A 295 -9.70 28.04 -2.91
CA GLN A 295 -9.96 27.47 -4.24
C GLN A 295 -10.27 28.59 -5.26
N GLY A 296 -10.09 28.29 -6.55
CA GLY A 296 -10.56 29.12 -7.68
C GLY A 296 -11.83 28.51 -8.31
N GLY A 297 -11.87 28.44 -9.64
CA GLY A 297 -12.97 27.84 -10.40
C GLY A 297 -13.43 26.45 -9.90
N PRO A 298 -14.73 26.25 -9.60
CA PRO A 298 -15.24 24.97 -9.13
C PRO A 298 -15.32 23.92 -10.23
N HIS A 299 -15.29 22.64 -9.84
CA HIS A 299 -15.51 21.51 -10.76
C HIS A 299 -17.02 21.27 -10.96
N VAL A 300 -17.63 21.87 -11.98
CA VAL A 300 -19.09 21.82 -12.16
C VAL A 300 -19.61 20.40 -12.45
N ASN A 301 -18.85 19.58 -13.17
CA ASN A 301 -19.19 18.16 -13.38
C ASN A 301 -19.27 17.35 -12.06
N LYS A 302 -18.47 17.73 -11.05
CA LYS A 302 -18.57 17.17 -9.70
C LYS A 302 -19.93 17.49 -9.07
N PHE A 303 -20.47 18.69 -9.27
CA PHE A 303 -21.79 19.08 -8.76
C PHE A 303 -22.89 18.21 -9.36
N ALA A 304 -22.83 17.98 -10.68
CA ALA A 304 -23.74 17.06 -11.36
C ALA A 304 -23.68 15.65 -10.75
N GLY A 305 -22.46 15.11 -10.56
CA GLY A 305 -22.28 13.81 -9.89
C GLY A 305 -22.81 13.77 -8.44
N ILE A 306 -22.60 14.84 -7.67
CA ILE A 306 -23.10 14.97 -6.29
C ILE A 306 -24.64 15.06 -6.28
N ALA A 307 -25.25 15.83 -7.20
CA ALA A 307 -26.70 15.95 -7.32
C ALA A 307 -27.36 14.58 -7.59
N VAL A 308 -26.74 13.77 -8.46
CA VAL A 308 -27.19 12.40 -8.76
C VAL A 308 -27.00 11.48 -7.55
N ALA A 309 -25.88 11.61 -6.83
CA ALA A 309 -25.65 10.84 -5.61
C ALA A 309 -26.70 11.12 -4.52
N PHE A 310 -27.11 12.38 -4.31
CA PHE A 310 -28.19 12.69 -3.37
C PHE A 310 -29.56 12.23 -3.84
N ALA A 311 -29.85 12.27 -5.14
CA ALA A 311 -31.09 11.68 -5.66
C ALA A 311 -31.16 10.17 -5.37
N LEU A 312 -30.03 9.45 -5.53
CA LEU A 312 -29.93 8.05 -5.13
C LEU A 312 -30.07 7.87 -3.61
N ALA A 313 -29.48 8.76 -2.82
CA ALA A 313 -29.51 8.67 -1.36
C ALA A 313 -30.94 8.79 -0.77
N GLN A 314 -31.86 9.43 -1.49
CA GLN A 314 -33.28 9.55 -1.12
C GLN A 314 -34.11 8.29 -1.44
N THR A 315 -33.53 7.28 -2.11
CA THR A 315 -34.28 6.08 -2.52
C THR A 315 -34.39 5.04 -1.38
N PRO A 316 -35.49 4.26 -1.34
CA PRO A 316 -35.62 3.12 -0.43
C PRO A 316 -34.51 2.06 -0.61
N GLU A 317 -34.04 1.87 -1.83
CA GLU A 317 -32.96 0.94 -2.20
C GLU A 317 -31.65 1.34 -1.51
N PHE A 318 -31.29 2.62 -1.57
CA PHE A 318 -30.09 3.14 -0.90
C PHE A 318 -30.21 3.01 0.62
N ARG A 319 -31.39 3.30 1.18
CA ARG A 319 -31.64 3.07 2.61
C ARG A 319 -31.39 1.62 3.00
N ARG A 320 -31.97 0.65 2.27
CA ARG A 320 -31.74 -0.79 2.51
C ARG A 320 -30.27 -1.17 2.41
N LEU A 321 -29.55 -0.63 1.43
CA LEU A 321 -28.11 -0.85 1.26
C LEU A 321 -27.32 -0.40 2.49
N MET A 322 -27.59 0.80 3.03
CA MET A 322 -26.85 1.32 4.19
C MET A 322 -27.05 0.47 5.46
N PHE A 323 -28.28 0.02 5.73
CA PHE A 323 -28.52 -0.93 6.83
C PHE A 323 -27.80 -2.27 6.58
N LYS A 324 -27.84 -2.78 5.35
CA LYS A 324 -27.16 -4.03 5.00
C LYS A 324 -25.64 -3.95 5.15
N ILE A 325 -25.04 -2.78 4.87
CA ILE A 325 -23.62 -2.54 5.13
C ILE A 325 -23.29 -2.72 6.61
N VAL A 326 -24.08 -2.14 7.51
CA VAL A 326 -23.89 -2.27 8.96
C VAL A 326 -24.11 -3.71 9.44
N GLU A 327 -25.16 -4.37 8.94
CA GLU A 327 -25.42 -5.80 9.23
C GLU A 327 -24.23 -6.68 8.83
N ASN A 328 -23.73 -6.51 7.61
CA ASN A 328 -22.58 -7.28 7.14
C ASN A 328 -21.31 -6.98 7.95
N ALA A 329 -21.09 -5.72 8.38
CA ALA A 329 -19.94 -5.38 9.23
C ALA A 329 -20.02 -6.09 10.59
N LYS A 330 -21.21 -6.14 11.20
CA LYS A 330 -21.46 -6.88 12.45
C LYS A 330 -21.29 -8.38 12.27
N ALA A 331 -21.80 -8.94 11.17
CA ALA A 331 -21.64 -10.36 10.85
C ALA A 331 -20.17 -10.73 10.68
N LEU A 332 -19.43 -9.98 9.87
CA LEU A 332 -18.00 -10.19 9.65
C LEU A 332 -17.21 -10.08 10.95
N ALA A 333 -17.50 -9.07 11.79
CA ALA A 333 -16.91 -8.93 13.10
C ALA A 333 -17.14 -10.19 13.96
N SER A 334 -18.39 -10.66 14.06
CA SER A 334 -18.72 -11.86 14.83
C SER A 334 -18.04 -13.12 14.32
N PHE A 335 -17.98 -13.32 13.00
CA PHE A 335 -17.31 -14.49 12.42
C PHE A 335 -15.80 -14.45 12.62
N LEU A 336 -15.15 -13.29 12.49
CA LEU A 336 -13.72 -13.17 12.78
C LEU A 336 -13.40 -13.53 14.24
N GLU A 337 -14.24 -13.10 15.19
CA GLU A 337 -14.09 -13.50 16.60
C GLU A 337 -14.30 -15.01 16.81
N LYS A 338 -15.28 -15.62 16.13
CA LYS A 338 -15.49 -17.08 16.16
C LYS A 338 -14.30 -17.86 15.59
N GLU A 339 -13.63 -17.31 14.58
CA GLU A 339 -12.37 -17.82 14.03
C GLU A 339 -11.15 -17.58 14.95
N GLY A 340 -11.37 -16.98 16.12
CA GLY A 340 -10.33 -16.69 17.11
C GLY A 340 -9.48 -15.45 16.79
N LEU A 341 -9.94 -14.58 15.90
CA LEU A 341 -9.27 -13.32 15.58
C LEU A 341 -9.86 -12.18 16.41
N ARG A 342 -9.06 -11.63 17.33
CA ARG A 342 -9.48 -10.50 18.18
C ARG A 342 -9.74 -9.25 17.34
N LEU A 343 -10.84 -8.56 17.65
CA LEU A 343 -11.10 -7.21 17.19
C LEU A 343 -10.61 -6.17 18.20
N CYS A 344 -10.06 -5.07 17.70
CA CYS A 344 -9.97 -3.85 18.48
C CYS A 344 -11.37 -3.26 18.69
N TYR A 345 -11.54 -2.53 19.78
CA TYR A 345 -12.78 -1.85 20.18
C TYR A 345 -13.96 -2.79 20.44
N GLY A 346 -13.76 -4.12 20.40
CA GLY A 346 -14.74 -5.14 20.80
C GLY A 346 -16.00 -5.25 19.93
N GLY A 347 -15.97 -4.77 18.69
CA GLY A 347 -17.10 -4.89 17.75
C GLY A 347 -17.34 -3.64 16.91
N THR A 348 -18.57 -3.51 16.38
CA THR A 348 -18.95 -2.38 15.53
C THR A 348 -20.46 -2.11 15.54
N ASN A 349 -20.84 -0.85 15.41
CA ASN A 349 -22.18 -0.44 14.99
C ASN A 349 -22.14 0.47 13.74
N THR A 350 -21.03 0.41 13.00
CA THR A 350 -20.78 1.18 11.77
C THR A 350 -20.52 0.22 10.60
N HIS A 351 -19.92 0.72 9.52
CA HIS A 351 -19.55 -0.05 8.32
C HIS A 351 -18.14 -0.65 8.37
N LEU A 352 -17.39 -0.46 9.47
CA LEU A 352 -16.00 -0.89 9.59
C LEU A 352 -15.71 -1.63 10.89
N LEU A 353 -14.62 -2.39 10.89
CA LEU A 353 -14.03 -3.06 12.06
C LEU A 353 -12.51 -3.11 11.92
N VAL A 354 -11.81 -3.40 13.02
CA VAL A 354 -10.34 -3.43 13.05
C VAL A 354 -9.87 -4.69 13.76
N LEU A 355 -9.05 -5.48 13.09
CA LEU A 355 -8.39 -6.67 13.64
C LEU A 355 -7.15 -6.28 14.44
N ASP A 356 -6.93 -6.91 15.59
CA ASP A 356 -5.70 -6.78 16.39
C ASP A 356 -4.71 -7.88 16.02
N LEU A 357 -3.67 -7.55 15.26
CA LEU A 357 -2.67 -8.54 14.85
C LEU A 357 -1.76 -8.98 16.00
N ARG A 358 -1.70 -8.25 17.11
CA ARG A 358 -0.89 -8.62 18.29
C ARG A 358 -1.44 -9.87 18.97
N ALA A 359 -2.74 -10.12 18.81
CA ALA A 359 -3.42 -11.27 19.40
C ALA A 359 -3.27 -12.55 18.57
N ILE A 360 -2.69 -12.47 17.37
CA ILE A 360 -2.52 -13.62 16.49
C ILE A 360 -1.22 -14.36 16.87
N PRO A 361 -1.29 -15.59 17.40
CA PRO A 361 -0.10 -16.39 17.64
C PRO A 361 0.48 -16.84 16.30
N THR A 362 1.73 -16.46 16.02
CA THR A 362 2.42 -16.84 14.80
C THR A 362 3.23 -18.11 15.03
N LYS A 363 3.36 -18.96 14.00
CA LYS A 363 4.05 -20.25 14.12
C LYS A 363 5.53 -20.14 14.55
N ASN A 364 6.18 -19.02 14.26
CA ASN A 364 7.57 -18.76 14.63
C ASN A 364 7.72 -17.78 15.81
N GLY A 365 6.63 -17.42 16.50
CA GLY A 365 6.62 -16.54 17.67
C GLY A 365 6.88 -15.06 17.40
N ASN A 366 7.24 -14.67 16.18
CA ASN A 366 7.49 -13.28 15.82
C ASN A 366 6.19 -12.49 15.67
N PRO A 367 6.15 -11.19 16.03
CA PRO A 367 4.93 -10.41 15.94
C PRO A 367 4.55 -10.12 14.48
N LEU A 368 3.26 -10.22 14.16
CA LEU A 368 2.73 -9.85 12.85
C LEU A 368 2.50 -8.32 12.76
N TRP A 369 2.86 -7.72 11.63
CA TRP A 369 2.70 -6.28 11.37
C TRP A 369 1.72 -6.05 10.24
N GLY A 370 0.97 -4.94 10.31
CA GLY A 370 -0.11 -4.63 9.37
C GLY A 370 0.35 -4.53 7.92
N GLU A 371 1.56 -4.01 7.67
CA GLU A 371 2.12 -3.90 6.31
C GLU A 371 2.23 -5.27 5.61
N ILE A 372 2.75 -6.27 6.33
CA ILE A 372 2.98 -7.60 5.76
C ILE A 372 1.68 -8.40 5.67
N ALA A 373 0.82 -8.28 6.68
CA ALA A 373 -0.51 -8.86 6.64
C ALA A 373 -1.32 -8.32 5.44
N ALA A 374 -1.36 -7.01 5.23
CA ALA A 374 -2.10 -6.40 4.12
C ALA A 374 -1.57 -6.85 2.74
N ARG A 375 -0.25 -6.90 2.56
CA ARG A 375 0.37 -7.34 1.30
C ARG A 375 0.09 -8.80 0.97
N ILE A 376 0.16 -9.70 1.96
CA ILE A 376 -0.12 -11.12 1.74
C ILE A 376 -1.62 -11.39 1.56
N LEU A 377 -2.49 -10.66 2.27
CA LEU A 377 -3.94 -10.69 2.02
C LEU A 377 -4.28 -10.23 0.59
N ASP A 378 -3.63 -9.18 0.08
CA ASP A 378 -3.85 -8.72 -1.29
C ASP A 378 -3.43 -9.79 -2.32
N LEU A 379 -2.31 -10.47 -2.10
CA LEU A 379 -1.92 -11.63 -2.91
C LEU A 379 -2.95 -12.75 -2.85
N ALA A 380 -3.56 -12.99 -1.70
CA ALA A 380 -4.65 -13.95 -1.54
C ALA A 380 -5.97 -13.51 -2.21
N GLY A 381 -6.09 -12.22 -2.56
CA GLY A 381 -7.27 -11.64 -3.22
C GLY A 381 -8.17 -10.80 -2.32
N ILE A 382 -7.76 -10.54 -1.08
CA ILE A 382 -8.46 -9.71 -0.10
C ILE A 382 -7.71 -8.37 0.05
N VAL A 383 -8.33 -7.28 -0.39
CA VAL A 383 -7.74 -5.94 -0.37
C VAL A 383 -8.16 -5.22 0.90
N ALA A 384 -7.19 -4.82 1.72
CA ALA A 384 -7.40 -4.09 2.96
C ALA A 384 -6.23 -3.15 3.26
N ASN A 385 -6.37 -2.32 4.29
CA ASN A 385 -5.30 -1.42 4.71
C ASN A 385 -4.79 -1.76 6.12
N LYS A 386 -3.47 -1.62 6.32
CA LYS A 386 -2.89 -1.58 7.66
C LYS A 386 -3.44 -0.37 8.42
N ASN A 387 -3.56 -0.50 9.73
CA ASN A 387 -4.04 0.58 10.58
C ASN A 387 -3.35 0.56 11.94
N THR A 388 -3.12 1.72 12.54
CA THR A 388 -2.73 1.80 13.94
C THR A 388 -3.88 1.42 14.84
N ILE A 389 -3.57 0.88 16.01
CA ILE A 389 -4.55 0.50 17.03
C ILE A 389 -4.14 1.08 18.39
N PRO A 390 -5.04 1.15 19.39
CA PRO A 390 -4.69 1.66 20.70
C PRO A 390 -3.47 0.94 21.29
N GLY A 391 -2.46 1.73 21.68
CA GLY A 391 -1.16 1.26 22.14
C GLY A 391 -0.03 1.39 21.11
N ASP A 392 -0.34 1.59 19.83
CA ASP A 392 0.66 1.90 18.81
C ASP A 392 1.18 3.34 18.94
N THR A 393 2.47 3.52 18.65
CA THR A 393 3.17 4.82 18.78
C THR A 393 3.29 5.59 17.47
N SER A 394 3.23 4.90 16.32
CA SER A 394 3.39 5.53 15.01
C SER A 394 2.71 4.73 13.89
N ALA A 395 2.54 5.36 12.73
CA ALA A 395 2.03 4.69 11.53
C ALA A 395 2.99 3.61 10.98
N ALA A 396 4.28 3.72 11.27
CA ALA A 396 5.25 2.67 10.93
C ALA A 396 4.98 1.40 11.75
N ASP A 397 4.54 1.58 13.01
CA ASP A 397 4.28 0.51 13.97
C ASP A 397 2.92 -0.18 13.81
N ALA A 398 2.12 0.19 12.80
CA ALA A 398 0.72 -0.24 12.66
C ALA A 398 0.50 -1.76 12.87
N ARG A 399 -0.25 -2.11 13.92
CA ARG A 399 -0.55 -3.50 14.32
C ARG A 399 -1.97 -3.96 14.04
N GLY A 400 -2.74 -3.21 13.28
CA GLY A 400 -4.09 -3.59 12.88
C GLY A 400 -4.27 -3.78 11.38
N ILE A 401 -5.33 -4.50 11.03
CA ILE A 401 -5.93 -4.51 9.68
C ILE A 401 -7.33 -3.96 9.80
N ARG A 402 -7.66 -2.95 8.98
CA ARG A 402 -8.97 -2.32 8.98
C ARG A 402 -9.79 -2.86 7.81
N TYR A 403 -10.97 -3.39 8.13
CA TYR A 403 -11.96 -3.87 7.16
C TYR A 403 -13.20 -2.97 7.16
N GLY A 404 -13.86 -2.91 6.02
CA GLY A 404 -15.19 -2.36 5.87
C GLY A 404 -15.98 -3.06 4.78
N THR A 405 -17.30 -3.01 4.92
CA THR A 405 -18.24 -3.75 4.09
C THR A 405 -18.94 -2.99 2.94
N PRO A 406 -18.76 -1.67 2.68
CA PRO A 406 -19.49 -1.00 1.60
C PRO A 406 -19.37 -1.69 0.23
N TRP A 407 -18.14 -1.97 -0.20
CA TRP A 407 -17.88 -2.51 -1.53
C TRP A 407 -18.47 -3.91 -1.72
N VAL A 408 -18.22 -4.82 -0.78
CA VAL A 408 -18.73 -6.20 -0.83
C VAL A 408 -20.25 -6.23 -0.77
N THR A 409 -20.88 -5.38 0.06
CA THR A 409 -22.34 -5.29 0.12
C THR A 409 -22.93 -4.72 -1.18
N GLN A 410 -22.30 -3.73 -1.81
CA GLN A 410 -22.73 -3.20 -3.12
C GLN A 410 -22.68 -4.25 -4.23
N ARG A 411 -21.81 -5.26 -4.09
CA ARG A 411 -21.73 -6.41 -5.01
C ARG A 411 -22.75 -7.51 -4.70
N GLY A 412 -23.57 -7.34 -3.66
CA GLY A 412 -24.62 -8.28 -3.27
C GLY A 412 -24.20 -9.32 -2.22
N MET A 413 -23.00 -9.23 -1.64
CA MET A 413 -22.55 -10.17 -0.62
C MET A 413 -23.35 -10.02 0.68
N GLY A 414 -23.65 -11.13 1.33
CA GLY A 414 -24.41 -11.18 2.59
C GLY A 414 -23.65 -11.88 3.71
N GLU A 415 -24.39 -12.37 4.71
CA GLU A 415 -23.85 -12.98 5.93
C GLU A 415 -22.98 -14.22 5.63
N ARG A 416 -23.43 -15.10 4.73
CA ARG A 416 -22.68 -16.29 4.31
C ARG A 416 -21.30 -15.91 3.76
N GLU A 417 -21.24 -14.94 2.87
CA GLU A 417 -19.97 -14.49 2.31
C GLU A 417 -19.08 -13.84 3.36
N MET A 418 -19.65 -13.14 4.36
CA MET A 418 -18.86 -12.59 5.47
C MET A 418 -18.20 -13.69 6.31
N GLN A 419 -18.90 -14.81 6.52
CA GLN A 419 -18.32 -15.98 7.18
C GLN A 419 -17.12 -16.54 6.38
N GLU A 420 -17.30 -16.77 5.08
CA GLU A 420 -16.23 -17.30 4.23
C GLU A 420 -15.02 -16.35 4.15
N ILE A 421 -15.26 -15.03 4.12
CA ILE A 421 -14.19 -14.02 4.20
C ILE A 421 -13.44 -14.09 5.54
N ALA A 422 -14.13 -14.34 6.65
CA ALA A 422 -13.51 -14.51 7.96
C ALA A 422 -12.62 -15.76 8.00
N GLU A 423 -13.10 -16.89 7.48
CA GLU A 423 -12.35 -18.14 7.39
C GLU A 423 -11.09 -18.00 6.52
N ILE A 424 -11.18 -17.35 5.35
CA ILE A 424 -10.03 -17.10 4.49
C ILE A 424 -9.04 -16.16 5.19
N THR A 425 -9.53 -15.12 5.88
CA THR A 425 -8.68 -14.21 6.66
C THR A 425 -7.91 -14.97 7.74
N ARG A 426 -8.58 -15.88 8.46
CA ARG A 426 -7.98 -16.74 9.48
C ARG A 426 -6.91 -17.67 8.90
N LEU A 427 -7.21 -18.32 7.77
CA LEU A 427 -6.26 -19.18 7.06
C LEU A 427 -4.98 -18.42 6.72
N VAL A 428 -5.11 -17.25 6.09
CA VAL A 428 -3.95 -16.47 5.64
C VAL A 428 -3.16 -15.93 6.84
N LEU A 429 -3.79 -15.20 7.75
CA LEU A 429 -3.06 -14.43 8.78
C LEU A 429 -2.27 -15.31 9.76
N THR A 430 -2.73 -16.53 10.02
CA THR A 430 -2.09 -17.44 11.00
C THR A 430 -0.99 -18.31 10.41
N GLU A 431 -0.95 -18.42 9.08
CA GLU A 431 0.08 -19.17 8.35
C GLU A 431 1.25 -18.27 7.91
N ILE A 432 1.12 -16.96 8.05
CA ILE A 432 2.25 -16.05 7.86
C ILE A 432 3.31 -16.31 8.95
N ARG A 433 4.55 -16.52 8.51
CA ARG A 433 5.77 -16.57 9.33
C ARG A 433 6.47 -15.20 9.23
N PRO A 434 6.19 -14.23 10.12
CA PRO A 434 6.81 -12.91 10.07
C PRO A 434 8.26 -12.92 10.55
N PHE A 435 9.05 -11.96 10.07
CA PHE A 435 10.43 -11.74 10.49
C PHE A 435 10.85 -10.30 10.15
N PHE A 436 12.06 -9.90 10.54
CA PHE A 436 12.53 -8.52 10.39
C PHE A 436 13.93 -8.47 9.81
N TYR A 437 14.16 -7.52 8.91
CA TYR A 437 15.53 -7.05 8.66
C TYR A 437 15.80 -5.81 9.50
N HIS A 438 17.04 -5.60 9.90
CA HIS A 438 17.47 -4.33 10.47
C HIS A 438 17.82 -3.37 9.33
N GLY A 439 17.02 -2.31 9.15
CA GLY A 439 17.28 -1.25 8.19
C GLY A 439 17.87 -0.01 8.85
N VAL A 440 18.35 0.94 8.03
CA VAL A 440 18.97 2.20 8.48
C VAL A 440 18.07 3.00 9.44
N ARG A 441 16.74 2.92 9.26
CA ARG A 441 15.76 3.67 10.06
C ARG A 441 14.99 2.80 11.06
N GLY A 442 15.39 1.55 11.28
CA GLY A 442 14.73 0.62 12.20
C GLY A 442 14.30 -0.71 11.56
N PRO A 443 13.46 -1.50 12.24
CA PRO A 443 13.05 -2.82 11.77
C PRO A 443 12.20 -2.71 10.50
N LEU A 444 12.51 -3.56 9.52
CA LEU A 444 11.77 -3.70 8.28
C LEU A 444 10.95 -5.00 8.33
N PRO A 445 9.64 -4.94 8.58
CA PRO A 445 8.81 -6.13 8.66
C PRO A 445 8.81 -6.87 7.34
N ARG A 446 8.86 -8.20 7.42
CA ARG A 446 8.73 -9.17 6.34
C ARG A 446 7.89 -10.35 6.80
N GLY A 447 7.45 -11.17 5.86
CA GLY A 447 6.78 -12.42 6.18
C GLY A 447 6.73 -13.33 4.97
N LYS A 448 6.69 -14.63 5.26
CA LYS A 448 6.49 -15.68 4.27
C LYS A 448 5.29 -16.54 4.64
N ILE A 449 4.57 -17.04 3.64
CA ILE A 449 3.45 -17.97 3.79
C ILE A 449 3.72 -19.24 2.96
N PRO A 450 3.34 -20.45 3.42
CA PRO A 450 3.42 -21.63 2.56
C PRO A 450 2.62 -21.43 1.27
N LEU A 451 3.23 -21.76 0.11
CA LEU A 451 2.53 -21.62 -1.18
C LEU A 451 1.19 -22.38 -1.23
N PRO A 452 1.06 -23.62 -0.73
CA PRO A 452 -0.23 -24.33 -0.75
C PRO A 452 -1.35 -23.56 -0.04
N VAL A 453 -1.05 -22.92 1.10
CA VAL A 453 -2.00 -22.09 1.85
C VAL A 453 -2.41 -20.85 1.05
N LEU A 454 -1.45 -20.16 0.42
CA LEU A 454 -1.75 -19.01 -0.43
C LEU A 454 -2.64 -19.41 -1.61
N ARG A 455 -2.39 -20.56 -2.22
CA ARG A 455 -3.18 -21.08 -3.34
C ARG A 455 -4.59 -21.46 -2.93
N GLU A 456 -4.75 -22.14 -1.79
CA GLU A 456 -6.06 -22.44 -1.21
C GLU A 456 -6.85 -21.15 -0.98
N ALA A 457 -6.24 -20.13 -0.36
CA ALA A 457 -6.90 -18.84 -0.14
C ALA A 457 -7.33 -18.18 -1.45
N GLN A 458 -6.46 -18.15 -2.47
CA GLN A 458 -6.78 -17.60 -3.79
C GLN A 458 -7.89 -18.36 -4.51
N GLU A 459 -7.94 -19.68 -4.38
CA GLU A 459 -9.00 -20.51 -4.95
C GLU A 459 -10.34 -20.23 -4.27
N ARG A 460 -10.36 -20.19 -2.92
CA ARG A 460 -11.55 -19.85 -2.14
C ARG A 460 -12.07 -18.46 -2.48
N VAL A 461 -11.18 -17.47 -2.61
CA VAL A 461 -11.57 -16.11 -3.07
C VAL A 461 -12.16 -16.14 -4.47
N ARG A 462 -11.53 -16.84 -5.43
CA ARG A 462 -12.07 -16.98 -6.80
C ARG A 462 -13.44 -17.65 -6.81
N ALA A 463 -13.62 -18.73 -6.05
CA ALA A 463 -14.89 -19.43 -5.93
C ALA A 463 -16.00 -18.58 -5.28
N LEU A 464 -15.64 -17.71 -4.33
CA LEU A 464 -16.56 -16.72 -3.78
C LEU A 464 -16.97 -15.71 -4.85
N LEU A 465 -16.00 -15.12 -5.54
CA LEU A 465 -16.24 -14.09 -6.56
C LEU A 465 -17.02 -14.60 -7.78
N ALA A 466 -16.86 -15.87 -8.15
CA ALA A 466 -17.59 -16.52 -9.25
C ALA A 466 -19.12 -16.41 -9.09
N ARG A 467 -19.62 -16.42 -7.84
CA ARG A 467 -21.05 -16.29 -7.53
C ARG A 467 -21.63 -14.93 -7.87
N PHE A 468 -20.77 -13.92 -8.06
CA PHE A 468 -21.15 -12.53 -8.33
C PHE A 468 -20.77 -12.09 -9.75
N GLY A 469 -20.82 -13.02 -10.71
CA GLY A 469 -20.66 -12.73 -12.14
C GLY A 469 -19.24 -12.37 -12.56
N VAL A 470 -18.23 -12.73 -11.76
CA VAL A 470 -16.83 -12.64 -12.17
C VAL A 470 -16.51 -13.85 -13.02
N GLU A 471 -16.14 -13.62 -14.28
CA GLU A 471 -15.56 -14.67 -15.10
C GLU A 471 -14.27 -15.14 -14.43
N VAL A 472 -14.35 -16.29 -13.76
CA VAL A 472 -13.15 -16.99 -13.35
C VAL A 472 -12.55 -17.51 -14.64
N LYS A 473 -11.38 -16.99 -15.03
CA LYS A 473 -10.52 -17.76 -15.93
C LYS A 473 -10.29 -19.08 -15.22
N GLU A 474 -10.97 -20.13 -15.68
CA GLU A 474 -10.60 -21.48 -15.28
C GLU A 474 -9.10 -21.59 -15.52
N PRO A 475 -8.32 -22.15 -14.56
CA PRO A 475 -6.95 -22.52 -14.87
C PRO A 475 -7.02 -23.29 -16.18
N ALA A 476 -6.24 -22.85 -17.18
CA ALA A 476 -6.34 -23.36 -18.54
C ALA A 476 -6.47 -24.88 -18.43
N LYS A 477 -7.64 -25.42 -18.84
CA LYS A 477 -7.84 -26.87 -18.84
C LYS A 477 -6.60 -27.42 -19.51
N VAL A 478 -5.92 -28.34 -18.83
CA VAL A 478 -4.83 -29.11 -19.41
C VAL A 478 -5.42 -29.66 -20.70
N GLU A 479 -5.13 -29.01 -21.83
CA GLU A 479 -5.60 -29.49 -23.11
C GLU A 479 -5.08 -30.91 -23.19
N ALA A 480 -5.91 -31.84 -23.66
CA ALA A 480 -5.47 -33.18 -24.02
C ALA A 480 -4.55 -33.11 -25.27
N GLY A 481 -3.53 -32.26 -25.23
CA GLY A 481 -2.37 -32.32 -26.09
C GLY A 481 -1.46 -33.45 -25.61
N ASN A 482 -0.65 -33.97 -26.54
CA ASN A 482 0.23 -35.12 -26.36
C ASN A 482 0.78 -35.23 -24.91
N PRO A 483 0.40 -36.25 -24.13
CA PRO A 483 0.88 -36.43 -22.75
C PRO A 483 2.41 -36.60 -22.65
N HIS A 484 3.10 -36.70 -23.79
CA HIS A 484 4.55 -36.79 -23.93
C HIS A 484 5.15 -35.50 -24.51
N GLY A 485 4.77 -34.31 -24.01
CA GLY A 485 5.24 -33.02 -24.53
C GLY A 485 5.76 -32.08 -23.44
N ALA A 486 6.62 -31.14 -23.85
CA ALA A 486 7.09 -30.06 -22.99
C ALA A 486 6.27 -28.78 -23.20
N LYS A 487 5.99 -28.04 -22.11
CA LYS A 487 5.39 -26.70 -22.17
C LYS A 487 6.45 -25.65 -21.83
N ALA A 488 6.44 -24.54 -22.57
CA ALA A 488 7.38 -23.44 -22.41
C ALA A 488 6.83 -22.30 -21.54
N ILE A 489 7.59 -21.94 -20.51
CA ILE A 489 7.34 -20.80 -19.63
C ILE A 489 8.37 -19.72 -19.96
N LEU A 490 7.90 -18.50 -20.23
CA LEU A 490 8.77 -17.33 -20.41
C LEU A 490 9.07 -16.69 -19.06
N VAL A 491 10.35 -16.58 -18.72
CA VAL A 491 10.83 -15.85 -17.54
C VAL A 491 11.72 -14.70 -18.00
N ARG A 492 11.32 -13.46 -17.72
CA ARG A 492 12.00 -12.27 -18.26
C ARG A 492 12.03 -11.09 -17.31
N ALA A 493 12.83 -10.09 -17.68
CA ALA A 493 12.96 -8.80 -16.98
C ALA A 493 13.44 -8.92 -15.52
N GLY A 494 13.71 -7.78 -14.90
CA GLY A 494 14.18 -7.70 -13.52
C GLY A 494 15.44 -8.54 -13.30
N ARG A 495 15.35 -9.54 -12.40
CA ARG A 495 16.43 -10.47 -12.03
C ARG A 495 16.14 -11.92 -12.48
N ALA A 496 15.53 -12.10 -13.66
CA ALA A 496 15.12 -13.41 -14.20
C ALA A 496 16.22 -14.48 -14.19
N ASP A 497 17.45 -14.11 -14.59
CA ASP A 497 18.60 -14.99 -14.58
C ASP A 497 19.00 -15.42 -13.17
N CYS A 498 19.06 -14.48 -12.22
CA CYS A 498 19.35 -14.78 -10.82
C CYS A 498 18.25 -15.63 -10.17
N LEU A 499 16.97 -15.32 -10.44
CA LEU A 499 15.83 -16.11 -9.97
C LEU A 499 15.97 -17.57 -10.41
N LEU A 500 16.16 -17.79 -11.72
CA LEU A 500 16.29 -19.14 -12.27
C LEU A 500 17.56 -19.84 -11.80
N HIS A 501 18.66 -19.09 -11.62
CA HIS A 501 19.90 -19.61 -11.08
C HIS A 501 19.72 -20.13 -9.66
N GLU A 502 19.02 -19.42 -8.78
CA GLU A 502 18.82 -19.84 -7.38
C GLU A 502 17.65 -20.82 -7.21
N ALA A 503 16.65 -20.79 -8.10
CA ALA A 503 15.48 -21.66 -8.02
C ALA A 503 15.70 -23.06 -8.64
N SER A 504 16.69 -23.22 -9.52
CA SER A 504 17.00 -24.49 -10.19
C SER A 504 18.37 -25.05 -9.78
N THR A 505 18.66 -26.30 -10.10
CA THR A 505 20.01 -26.90 -9.96
C THR A 505 20.99 -26.44 -11.04
N ALA A 506 20.53 -25.75 -12.09
CA ALA A 506 21.33 -25.40 -13.27
C ALA A 506 22.18 -24.12 -13.09
N HIS A 507 23.26 -24.00 -13.86
CA HIS A 507 24.12 -22.81 -13.89
C HIS A 507 23.64 -21.75 -14.92
N VAL A 508 22.47 -21.15 -14.67
CA VAL A 508 21.81 -20.23 -15.61
C VAL A 508 22.65 -18.99 -15.97
N LEU A 509 23.46 -18.45 -15.05
CA LEU A 509 24.26 -17.24 -15.28
C LEU A 509 25.36 -17.39 -16.36
N LYS A 510 25.69 -18.63 -16.77
CA LYS A 510 26.68 -18.92 -17.84
C LYS A 510 26.06 -18.96 -19.24
N LEU A 511 24.73 -19.04 -19.34
CA LEU A 511 24.05 -19.20 -20.63
C LEU A 511 24.18 -17.92 -21.44
N GLU A 512 24.58 -18.02 -22.70
CA GLU A 512 24.46 -16.97 -23.71
C GLU A 512 23.20 -17.14 -24.58
N PRO A 513 22.72 -16.07 -25.28
CA PRO A 513 21.56 -16.19 -26.15
C PRO A 513 21.74 -17.29 -27.20
N GLY A 514 20.75 -18.18 -27.30
CA GLY A 514 20.79 -19.36 -28.16
C GLY A 514 21.30 -20.62 -27.47
N GLU A 515 21.71 -20.56 -26.20
CA GLU A 515 22.16 -21.73 -25.42
C GLU A 515 21.10 -22.19 -24.41
N ALA A 516 21.13 -23.47 -24.08
CA ALA A 516 20.31 -24.06 -23.04
C ALA A 516 21.07 -25.07 -22.19
N THR A 517 20.54 -25.32 -21.00
CA THR A 517 21.08 -26.29 -20.05
C THR A 517 19.96 -27.07 -19.37
N ARG A 518 20.30 -28.26 -18.88
CA ARG A 518 19.40 -29.11 -18.08
C ARG A 518 19.51 -28.74 -16.60
N GLY A 519 18.40 -28.85 -15.91
CA GLY A 519 18.36 -28.74 -14.46
C GLY A 519 17.08 -29.30 -13.89
N LEU A 520 16.99 -29.23 -12.57
CA LEU A 520 15.83 -29.61 -11.79
C LEU A 520 15.37 -28.38 -11.02
N PHE A 521 14.06 -28.27 -10.84
CA PHE A 521 13.47 -27.47 -9.78
C PHE A 521 13.09 -28.42 -8.66
N LEU A 522 13.46 -28.05 -7.44
CA LEU A 522 13.23 -28.86 -6.25
C LEU A 522 12.22 -28.17 -5.34
N PHE A 523 11.43 -28.98 -4.63
CA PHE A 523 10.76 -28.51 -3.42
C PHE A 523 11.79 -28.19 -2.33
N PRO A 524 11.43 -27.37 -1.33
CA PRO A 524 12.30 -27.12 -0.17
C PRO A 524 12.81 -28.39 0.52
N SER A 525 12.03 -29.47 0.45
CA SER A 525 12.36 -30.80 1.00
C SER A 525 13.42 -31.60 0.21
N GLY A 526 13.95 -31.05 -0.89
CA GLY A 526 14.87 -31.73 -1.80
C GLY A 526 14.21 -32.71 -2.78
N GLU A 527 12.88 -32.83 -2.76
CA GLU A 527 12.15 -33.64 -3.74
C GLU A 527 12.04 -32.92 -5.10
N VAL A 528 12.14 -33.66 -6.19
CA VAL A 528 12.00 -33.09 -7.55
C VAL A 528 10.58 -32.55 -7.77
N LEU A 529 10.48 -31.22 -7.95
CA LEU A 529 9.24 -30.54 -8.39
C LEU A 529 9.04 -30.73 -9.90
N ALA A 530 10.08 -30.45 -10.68
CA ALA A 530 10.06 -30.59 -12.13
C ALA A 530 11.47 -30.75 -12.70
N GLU A 531 11.63 -31.63 -13.69
CA GLU A 531 12.76 -31.55 -14.61
C GLU A 531 12.56 -30.35 -15.54
N ALA A 532 13.65 -29.66 -15.91
CA ALA A 532 13.56 -28.53 -16.80
C ALA A 532 14.76 -28.38 -17.74
N VAL A 533 14.48 -27.82 -18.92
CA VAL A 533 15.50 -27.27 -19.82
C VAL A 533 15.34 -25.76 -19.82
N ILE A 534 16.40 -25.05 -19.43
CA ILE A 534 16.42 -23.59 -19.36
C ILE A 534 17.23 -23.08 -20.54
N GLY A 535 16.56 -22.46 -21.50
CA GLY A 535 17.18 -21.82 -22.66
C GLY A 535 17.19 -20.30 -22.54
N ARG A 536 18.30 -19.64 -22.87
CA ARG A 536 18.37 -18.17 -22.97
C ARG A 536 18.07 -17.77 -24.41
N ILE A 537 17.05 -16.93 -24.60
CA ILE A 537 16.71 -16.38 -25.92
C ILE A 537 17.18 -14.92 -26.01
N SER A 538 17.10 -14.33 -27.20
CA SER A 538 17.46 -12.93 -27.41
C SER A 538 16.73 -12.00 -26.44
N ASP A 539 17.46 -11.02 -25.92
CA ASP A 539 16.89 -9.96 -25.10
C ASP A 539 15.75 -9.25 -25.84
N ASP A 540 14.80 -8.68 -25.09
CA ASP A 540 13.75 -7.89 -25.73
C ASP A 540 14.25 -6.54 -26.26
N LYS A 541 13.37 -5.79 -26.93
CA LYS A 541 13.67 -4.47 -27.51
C LYS A 541 14.17 -3.43 -26.48
N LEU A 542 14.00 -3.69 -25.18
CA LEU A 542 14.46 -2.84 -24.09
C LEU A 542 15.75 -3.37 -23.44
N GLY A 543 16.40 -4.38 -24.03
CA GLY A 543 17.62 -5.00 -23.51
C GLY A 543 17.39 -5.86 -22.27
N ARG A 544 16.15 -6.32 -22.03
CA ARG A 544 15.84 -7.17 -20.88
C ARG A 544 16.00 -8.64 -21.25
N LYS A 545 16.74 -9.37 -20.41
CA LYS A 545 16.97 -10.80 -20.55
C LYS A 545 15.66 -11.60 -20.58
N ARG A 546 15.65 -12.65 -21.41
CA ARG A 546 14.53 -13.59 -21.58
C ARG A 546 15.04 -15.02 -21.52
N PHE A 547 14.31 -15.87 -20.80
CA PHE A 547 14.59 -17.29 -20.67
C PHE A 547 13.33 -18.09 -20.94
N LEU A 548 13.49 -19.22 -21.60
CA LEU A 548 12.45 -20.24 -21.74
C LEU A 548 12.76 -21.38 -20.78
N VAL A 549 11.83 -21.68 -19.90
CA VAL A 549 11.86 -22.85 -19.04
C VAL A 549 10.90 -23.88 -19.63
N LEU A 550 11.47 -24.92 -20.24
CA LEU A 550 10.70 -26.06 -20.72
C LEU A 550 10.52 -27.04 -19.57
N ALA A 551 9.28 -27.43 -19.29
CA ALA A 551 8.94 -28.42 -18.26
C ALA A 551 7.95 -29.45 -18.81
N PRO A 552 7.91 -30.68 -18.24
CA PRO A 552 6.90 -31.67 -18.58
C PRO A 552 5.48 -31.10 -18.44
N HIS A 553 4.58 -31.45 -19.37
CA HIS A 553 3.24 -30.87 -19.44
C HIS A 553 2.45 -30.97 -18.12
N ASP A 554 2.59 -32.10 -17.41
CA ASP A 554 1.94 -32.38 -16.12
C ASP A 554 2.56 -31.60 -14.93
N ARG A 555 3.75 -31.01 -15.10
CA ARG A 555 4.48 -30.25 -14.07
C ARG A 555 4.62 -28.77 -14.37
N ALA A 556 4.43 -28.34 -15.63
CA ALA A 556 4.68 -26.98 -16.06
C ALA A 556 3.84 -25.94 -15.32
N GLU A 557 2.57 -26.21 -15.03
CA GLU A 557 1.73 -25.24 -14.32
C GLU A 557 2.17 -25.07 -12.86
N ALA A 558 2.46 -26.17 -12.15
CA ALA A 558 2.99 -26.12 -10.79
C ALA A 558 4.34 -25.39 -10.74
N LEU A 559 5.22 -25.60 -11.73
CA LEU A 559 6.49 -24.88 -11.84
C LEU A 559 6.30 -23.38 -12.10
N LYS A 560 5.39 -23.02 -13.02
CA LYS A 560 5.05 -21.62 -13.31
C LYS A 560 4.54 -20.93 -12.05
N GLU A 561 3.63 -21.57 -11.33
CA GLU A 561 3.12 -21.08 -10.06
C GLU A 561 4.20 -20.91 -9.00
N TRP A 562 5.14 -21.86 -8.91
CA TRP A 562 6.27 -21.79 -7.99
C TRP A 562 7.18 -20.62 -8.30
N LEU A 563 7.58 -20.46 -9.56
CA LEU A 563 8.44 -19.37 -10.02
C LEU A 563 7.80 -18.00 -9.82
N SER A 564 6.51 -17.85 -10.16
CA SER A 564 5.75 -16.62 -9.92
C SER A 564 5.73 -16.28 -8.43
N ALA A 565 5.49 -17.28 -7.57
CA ALA A 565 5.40 -17.07 -6.14
C ALA A 565 6.76 -16.71 -5.50
N LEU A 566 7.85 -17.32 -5.97
CA LEU A 566 9.21 -16.94 -5.59
C LEU A 566 9.53 -15.51 -6.03
N SER A 567 9.09 -15.12 -7.23
CA SER A 567 9.25 -13.76 -7.76
C SER A 567 8.49 -12.71 -6.93
N ASP A 568 7.28 -13.03 -6.46
CA ASP A 568 6.49 -12.19 -5.56
C ASP A 568 7.21 -11.98 -4.21
N GLY A 569 7.95 -13.00 -3.74
CA GLY A 569 8.87 -12.88 -2.61
C GLY A 569 8.26 -13.07 -1.22
N TYR A 570 7.04 -13.63 -1.13
CA TYR A 570 6.36 -13.90 0.14
C TYR A 570 6.05 -15.37 0.37
N VAL A 571 6.52 -16.27 -0.49
CA VAL A 571 6.36 -17.70 -0.20
C VAL A 571 7.51 -18.25 0.60
N LEU A 572 7.17 -19.23 1.44
CA LEU A 572 8.15 -20.00 2.17
C LEU A 572 8.78 -21.04 1.24
N PHE A 573 10.10 -20.97 1.11
CA PHE A 573 10.90 -21.88 0.28
C PHE A 573 12.10 -22.49 1.02
N ASP A 574 12.30 -22.11 2.28
CA ASP A 574 13.30 -22.69 3.19
C ASP A 574 12.66 -22.65 4.58
N GLU A 575 12.40 -23.81 5.17
CA GLU A 575 11.73 -23.91 6.47
C GLU A 575 12.69 -23.65 7.64
N GLU A 576 13.99 -23.90 7.42
CA GLU A 576 15.04 -23.77 8.43
C GLU A 576 15.56 -22.32 8.50
N ASP A 577 15.60 -21.63 7.36
CA ASP A 577 16.08 -20.25 7.25
C ASP A 577 15.00 -19.32 6.68
N ILE A 578 14.23 -18.71 7.59
CA ILE A 578 13.21 -17.73 7.24
C ILE A 578 13.80 -16.48 6.56
N PHE A 579 15.07 -16.15 6.82
CA PHE A 579 15.76 -14.97 6.28
C PHE A 579 16.36 -15.21 4.89
N ARG A 580 16.45 -16.47 4.44
CA ARG A 580 16.92 -16.82 3.09
C ARG A 580 16.16 -16.01 2.05
N LYS A 581 16.85 -15.57 1.00
CA LYS A 581 16.25 -14.84 -0.13
C LYS A 581 16.47 -15.63 -1.41
N VAL A 582 15.49 -15.53 -2.30
CA VAL A 582 15.67 -15.82 -3.72
C VAL A 582 15.59 -14.49 -4.45
N GLN A 583 16.47 -14.29 -5.43
CA GLN A 583 16.54 -13.07 -6.21
C GLN A 583 15.29 -12.94 -7.09
N GLY A 584 14.68 -11.76 -7.07
CA GLY A 584 13.54 -11.35 -7.88
C GLY A 584 13.41 -9.82 -7.84
N PRO A 585 12.44 -9.18 -8.49
CA PRO A 585 11.35 -9.79 -9.23
C PRO A 585 11.76 -10.19 -10.65
N ALA A 586 11.00 -11.10 -11.23
CA ALA A 586 10.97 -11.46 -12.65
C ALA A 586 9.51 -11.63 -13.11
N VAL A 587 9.26 -11.46 -14.40
CA VAL A 587 7.96 -11.77 -15.01
C VAL A 587 7.97 -13.23 -15.42
N VAL A 588 6.94 -13.98 -15.05
CA VAL A 588 6.75 -15.40 -15.36
C VAL A 588 5.41 -15.56 -16.07
N GLU A 589 5.42 -15.98 -17.33
CA GLU A 589 4.24 -16.05 -18.19
C GLU A 589 4.29 -17.24 -19.15
N ASP A 590 3.14 -17.64 -19.70
CA ASP A 590 3.10 -18.66 -20.74
C ASP A 590 3.75 -18.14 -22.02
N PHE A 591 4.63 -18.92 -22.64
CA PHE A 591 5.23 -18.56 -23.93
C PHE A 591 4.36 -19.06 -25.08
N GLN A 592 4.12 -18.25 -26.11
CA GLN A 592 3.27 -18.60 -27.26
C GLN A 592 3.93 -18.30 -28.61
N GLU A 593 5.15 -17.76 -28.63
CA GLU A 593 5.88 -17.42 -29.85
C GLU A 593 6.75 -18.60 -30.32
N HIS A 594 7.62 -18.35 -31.29
CA HIS A 594 8.64 -19.30 -31.74
C HIS A 594 10.00 -18.95 -31.14
N ALA A 595 10.77 -19.96 -30.77
CA ALA A 595 12.15 -19.80 -30.34
C ALA A 595 12.98 -21.05 -30.66
N GLU A 596 14.29 -20.87 -30.78
CA GLU A 596 15.24 -21.98 -30.85
C GLU A 596 16.44 -21.73 -29.94
N PHE A 597 17.03 -22.82 -29.47
CA PHE A 597 18.30 -22.82 -28.73
C PHE A 597 18.99 -24.18 -28.87
N ALA A 598 20.29 -24.21 -28.61
CA ALA A 598 21.10 -25.42 -28.59
C ALA A 598 21.17 -26.01 -27.18
N LEU A 599 20.82 -27.30 -27.05
CA LEU A 599 21.01 -28.11 -25.86
C LEU A 599 21.91 -29.30 -26.21
N ASP A 600 23.05 -29.45 -25.54
CA ASP A 600 23.99 -30.56 -25.75
C ASP A 600 24.39 -30.74 -27.24
N GLY A 601 24.55 -29.62 -27.97
CA GLY A 601 24.87 -29.60 -29.40
C GLY A 601 23.70 -29.88 -30.35
N LYS A 602 22.49 -30.13 -29.85
CA LYS A 602 21.27 -30.33 -30.65
C LYS A 602 20.38 -29.08 -30.59
N ARG A 603 19.78 -28.70 -31.72
CA ARG A 603 18.80 -27.60 -31.74
C ARG A 603 17.45 -28.09 -31.22
N ILE A 604 16.89 -27.31 -30.29
CA ILE A 604 15.54 -27.48 -29.78
C ILE A 604 14.69 -26.35 -30.35
N PHE A 605 13.55 -26.70 -30.93
CA PHE A 605 12.57 -25.76 -31.45
C PHE A 605 11.37 -25.72 -30.51
N VAL A 606 10.94 -24.50 -30.19
CA VAL A 606 9.75 -24.21 -29.40
C VAL A 606 8.77 -23.47 -30.31
N GLU A 607 7.56 -23.99 -30.44
CA GLU A 607 6.52 -23.43 -31.31
C GLU A 607 5.17 -23.44 -30.58
N GLY A 608 4.50 -22.30 -30.52
CA GLY A 608 3.19 -22.18 -29.86
C GLY A 608 3.22 -22.62 -28.40
N GLY A 609 4.36 -22.41 -27.72
CA GLY A 609 4.55 -22.84 -26.32
C GLY A 609 4.79 -24.34 -26.11
N LYS A 610 4.92 -25.13 -27.18
CA LYS A 610 5.16 -26.59 -27.14
C LYS A 610 6.58 -26.90 -27.60
N ALA A 611 7.18 -27.93 -27.01
CA ALA A 611 8.51 -28.42 -27.35
C ALA A 611 8.56 -29.96 -27.34
N PRO A 612 9.54 -30.58 -28.03
CA PRO A 612 9.70 -32.03 -28.06
C PRO A 612 9.95 -32.61 -26.65
N ASP A 613 9.64 -33.89 -26.46
CA ASP A 613 10.01 -34.61 -25.24
C ASP A 613 11.54 -34.79 -25.20
N ILE A 614 12.17 -34.09 -24.27
CA ILE A 614 13.63 -34.05 -24.13
C ILE A 614 14.04 -34.35 -22.68
N PHE A 615 13.12 -34.83 -21.85
CA PHE A 615 13.33 -35.09 -20.43
C PHE A 615 13.85 -36.50 -20.18
N LEU A 616 14.60 -36.65 -19.10
CA LEU A 616 15.23 -37.91 -18.66
C LEU A 616 14.31 -38.71 -17.73
N GLY A 617 13.18 -38.15 -17.30
CA GLY A 617 12.20 -38.82 -16.45
C GLY A 617 12.62 -38.89 -14.99
N LEU A 618 13.44 -37.93 -14.54
CA LEU A 618 14.02 -37.92 -13.19
C LEU A 618 12.95 -37.61 -12.13
N LYS A 619 12.88 -38.44 -11.09
CA LYS A 619 11.93 -38.34 -9.97
C LYS A 619 12.62 -38.79 -8.67
N GLY A 620 12.07 -38.37 -7.53
CA GLY A 620 12.55 -38.77 -6.20
C GLY A 620 13.32 -37.66 -5.49
N LYS A 621 14.15 -38.05 -4.53
CA LYS A 621 14.99 -37.15 -3.73
C LYS A 621 16.23 -36.73 -4.51
N ALA A 622 16.67 -35.48 -4.32
CA ALA A 622 17.79 -34.91 -5.06
C ALA A 622 19.09 -35.71 -4.91
N GLU A 623 19.34 -36.31 -3.75
CA GLU A 623 20.48 -37.19 -3.47
C GLU A 623 20.50 -38.41 -4.41
N GLU A 624 19.36 -39.08 -4.54
CA GLU A 624 19.21 -40.26 -5.40
C GLU A 624 19.34 -39.90 -6.89
N VAL A 625 18.85 -38.72 -7.27
CA VAL A 625 18.96 -38.23 -8.65
C VAL A 625 20.40 -37.81 -8.95
N LEU A 626 21.11 -37.24 -7.98
CA LEU A 626 22.52 -36.84 -8.14
C LEU A 626 23.41 -38.05 -8.45
N GLU A 627 23.17 -39.20 -7.82
CA GLU A 627 23.90 -40.44 -8.11
C GLU A 627 23.66 -40.95 -9.54
N LYS A 628 22.42 -40.79 -10.05
CA LYS A 628 22.00 -41.31 -11.37
C LYS A 628 22.34 -40.36 -12.53
N ALA A 629 22.25 -39.05 -12.30
CA ALA A 629 22.36 -38.02 -13.32
C ALA A 629 23.12 -36.79 -12.79
N PRO A 630 24.42 -36.91 -12.46
CA PRO A 630 25.17 -35.80 -11.86
C PRO A 630 25.26 -34.56 -12.76
N SER A 631 25.16 -34.73 -14.08
CA SER A 631 25.23 -33.64 -15.06
C SER A 631 24.09 -32.61 -14.97
N VAL A 632 22.98 -32.92 -14.29
CA VAL A 632 21.87 -31.97 -14.09
C VAL A 632 22.05 -31.09 -12.84
N PHE A 633 23.15 -31.26 -12.10
CA PHE A 633 23.47 -30.49 -10.90
C PHE A 633 24.74 -29.66 -11.09
N ALA A 634 24.60 -28.34 -11.06
CA ALA A 634 25.74 -27.44 -10.96
C ALA A 634 26.12 -27.23 -9.48
N LEU A 635 26.80 -28.24 -8.89
CA LEU A 635 27.20 -28.24 -7.47
C LEU A 635 28.29 -27.21 -7.13
N GLU A 636 28.89 -26.56 -8.13
CA GLU A 636 29.79 -25.42 -7.91
C GLU A 636 29.05 -24.17 -7.44
N LYS A 637 27.71 -24.12 -7.61
CA LYS A 637 26.90 -22.98 -7.20
C LYS A 637 26.92 -22.81 -5.69
N PRO A 638 26.90 -21.57 -5.19
CA PRO A 638 26.87 -21.33 -3.75
C PRO A 638 25.55 -21.82 -3.12
N TYR A 639 24.44 -21.75 -3.86
CA TYR A 639 23.11 -22.09 -3.38
C TYR A 639 22.15 -22.41 -4.53
N PHE A 640 21.19 -23.30 -4.25
CA PHE A 640 19.91 -23.42 -4.94
C PHE A 640 18.87 -24.03 -3.99
N ILE A 641 17.59 -23.74 -4.23
CA ILE A 641 16.49 -24.28 -3.40
C ILE A 641 16.52 -25.81 -3.41
N GLY A 642 16.38 -26.42 -2.23
CA GLY A 642 16.36 -27.88 -2.06
C GLY A 642 17.72 -28.56 -2.17
N GLY A 643 18.82 -27.80 -2.29
CA GLY A 643 20.19 -28.34 -2.37
C GLY A 643 20.89 -28.57 -1.03
N GLN A 644 20.18 -28.41 0.10
CA GLN A 644 20.77 -28.61 1.41
C GLN A 644 21.25 -30.05 1.57
N GLY A 645 22.49 -30.25 2.05
CA GLY A 645 23.07 -31.58 2.22
C GLY A 645 23.76 -32.17 0.98
N LEU A 646 23.52 -31.62 -0.22
CA LEU A 646 24.24 -32.03 -1.43
C LEU A 646 25.68 -31.50 -1.39
N LYS A 647 26.66 -32.39 -1.56
CA LYS A 647 28.08 -32.05 -1.57
C LYS A 647 28.65 -32.24 -2.97
N GLY A 648 29.29 -31.19 -3.50
CA GLY A 648 30.10 -31.27 -4.71
C GLY A 648 31.48 -31.89 -4.43
N GLU A 649 32.06 -32.52 -5.45
CA GLU A 649 33.45 -32.97 -5.45
C GLU A 649 34.39 -31.77 -5.63
N GLY A 650 34.59 -31.01 -4.56
CA GLY A 650 35.53 -29.89 -4.57
C GLY A 650 36.02 -29.57 -3.16
N LYS A 651 37.33 -29.72 -2.91
CA LYS A 651 37.95 -29.15 -1.71
C LYS A 651 37.85 -27.63 -1.82
N ARG A 652 36.92 -27.01 -1.08
CA ARG A 652 36.95 -25.56 -0.85
C ARG A 652 38.23 -25.25 -0.06
N ILE A 653 39.24 -24.73 -0.74
CA ILE A 653 40.45 -24.21 -0.07
C ILE A 653 40.03 -22.89 0.55
N PHE A 654 39.89 -22.86 1.88
CA PHE A 654 39.63 -21.62 2.59
C PHE A 654 40.88 -20.75 2.55
N TYR A 655 40.74 -19.54 2.01
CA TYR A 655 41.76 -18.52 2.14
C TYR A 655 41.71 -17.99 3.58
N GLU A 656 42.76 -18.27 4.35
CA GLU A 656 42.96 -17.65 5.66
C GLU A 656 43.76 -16.35 5.45
N PRO A 657 43.17 -15.17 5.70
CA PRO A 657 43.88 -13.91 5.52
C PRO A 657 45.04 -13.86 6.53
N LYS A 658 46.28 -13.89 6.04
CA LYS A 658 47.44 -13.61 6.88
C LYS A 658 47.75 -12.13 6.81
N ALA A 659 47.70 -11.45 7.95
CA ALA A 659 48.25 -10.11 8.05
C ALA A 659 49.75 -10.19 7.71
N PRO A 660 50.23 -9.50 6.66
CA PRO A 660 51.65 -9.49 6.36
C PRO A 660 52.41 -8.86 7.53
N GLU A 661 53.53 -9.46 7.95
CA GLU A 661 54.49 -8.76 8.81
C GLU A 661 54.98 -7.51 8.06
N ARG A 662 54.73 -6.33 8.63
CA ARG A 662 55.13 -5.05 8.06
C ARG A 662 55.89 -4.28 9.13
N GLU A 663 56.95 -3.58 8.71
CA GLU A 663 57.54 -2.52 9.52
C GLU A 663 56.50 -1.44 9.80
N LEU A 664 56.61 -0.78 10.96
CA LEU A 664 55.65 0.23 11.38
C LEU A 664 55.63 1.39 10.37
N ALA A 665 54.51 1.53 9.65
CA ALA A 665 54.35 2.55 8.62
C ALA A 665 53.94 3.90 9.20
N THR A 666 54.00 4.96 8.38
CA THR A 666 53.58 6.32 8.74
C THR A 666 52.55 6.84 7.74
N THR A 667 51.62 7.67 8.19
CA THR A 667 50.68 8.39 7.33
C THR A 667 51.29 9.71 6.81
N PRO A 668 50.74 10.33 5.75
CA PRO A 668 51.18 11.65 5.29
C PRO A 668 51.14 12.76 6.35
N LEU A 669 50.32 12.61 7.39
CA LEU A 669 50.17 13.59 8.48
C LEU A 669 51.04 13.27 9.71
N THR A 670 51.83 12.19 9.67
CA THR A 670 52.62 11.75 10.83
C THR A 670 53.56 12.85 11.36
N GLU A 671 54.26 13.57 10.48
CA GLU A 671 55.14 14.66 10.92
C GLU A 671 54.38 15.85 11.49
N TRP A 672 53.20 16.16 10.93
CA TRP A 672 52.33 17.20 11.50
C TRP A 672 51.86 16.81 12.91
N HIS A 673 51.45 15.57 13.12
CA HIS A 673 51.05 15.07 14.44
C HIS A 673 52.17 15.22 15.48
N LYS A 674 53.40 14.82 15.12
CA LYS A 674 54.58 14.98 15.99
C LYS A 674 54.85 16.45 16.33
N GLN A 675 54.81 17.33 15.33
CA GLN A 675 55.03 18.77 15.52
C GLN A 675 53.93 19.42 16.38
N ALA A 676 52.70 18.93 16.26
CA ALA A 676 51.56 19.35 17.07
C ALA A 676 51.58 18.79 18.51
N GLY A 677 52.63 18.05 18.90
CA GLY A 677 52.80 17.49 20.24
C GLY A 677 52.01 16.20 20.49
N ALA A 678 51.58 15.50 19.44
CA ALA A 678 50.89 14.22 19.59
C ALA A 678 51.79 13.16 20.23
N ARG A 679 51.23 12.44 21.21
CA ARG A 679 51.78 11.17 21.68
C ARG A 679 51.48 10.11 20.64
N MET A 680 52.51 9.62 19.95
CA MET A 680 52.36 8.62 18.91
C MET A 680 52.44 7.19 19.47
N ALA A 681 51.69 6.24 18.91
CA ALA A 681 51.81 4.83 19.24
C ALA A 681 51.51 3.91 18.03
N PRO A 682 52.01 2.67 18.06
CA PRO A 682 51.63 1.63 17.10
C PRO A 682 50.13 1.34 17.16
N PHE A 683 49.46 1.43 16.01
CA PHE A 683 48.06 1.06 15.83
C PHE A 683 47.88 0.51 14.41
N ALA A 684 47.36 -0.72 14.29
CA ALA A 684 47.12 -1.40 13.01
C ALA A 684 48.33 -1.39 12.03
N GLY A 685 49.56 -1.48 12.56
CA GLY A 685 50.78 -1.45 11.75
C GLY A 685 51.25 -0.05 11.34
N TYR A 686 50.59 1.02 11.81
CA TYR A 686 50.98 2.41 11.58
C TYR A 686 51.32 3.13 12.88
N LEU A 687 52.15 4.16 12.80
CA LEU A 687 52.42 5.10 13.89
C LEU A 687 51.34 6.20 13.90
N MET A 688 50.39 6.13 14.84
CA MET A 688 49.21 7.00 14.89
C MET A 688 49.20 7.88 16.16
N PRO A 689 48.57 9.07 16.12
CA PRO A 689 48.42 9.91 17.32
C PRO A 689 47.38 9.32 18.29
N LEU A 690 47.76 9.08 19.55
CA LEU A 690 46.86 8.69 20.64
C LEU A 690 46.08 9.89 21.20
N TRP A 691 46.81 10.97 21.47
CA TRP A 691 46.30 12.25 21.97
C TRP A 691 47.41 13.30 21.86
N TYR A 692 47.04 14.58 21.84
CA TYR A 692 47.92 15.74 21.81
C TYR A 692 48.08 16.37 23.19
N THR A 693 47.05 16.29 24.03
CA THR A 693 47.03 16.92 25.36
C THR A 693 46.55 15.95 26.43
N SER A 694 45.24 15.69 26.49
CA SER A 694 44.62 14.70 27.37
C SER A 694 43.27 14.28 26.79
N ALA A 695 42.81 13.08 27.14
CA ALA A 695 41.50 12.59 26.70
C ALA A 695 40.35 13.56 27.06
N LEU A 696 40.40 14.21 28.23
CA LEU A 696 39.36 15.14 28.68
C LEU A 696 39.35 16.46 27.89
N SER A 697 40.53 17.04 27.66
CA SER A 697 40.64 18.30 26.90
C SER A 697 40.25 18.11 25.44
N GLU A 698 40.64 16.99 24.83
CA GLU A 698 40.26 16.66 23.44
C GLU A 698 38.78 16.34 23.33
N HIS A 699 38.19 15.62 24.30
CA HIS A 699 36.75 15.41 24.36
C HIS A 699 35.97 16.73 24.39
N ARG A 700 36.40 17.69 25.23
CA ARG A 700 35.78 19.02 25.28
C ARG A 700 35.96 19.79 23.98
N ALA A 701 37.16 19.76 23.39
CA ALA A 701 37.45 20.45 22.14
C ALA A 701 36.54 19.97 20.99
N VAL A 702 36.31 18.66 20.86
CA VAL A 702 35.42 18.12 19.81
C VAL A 702 33.94 18.40 20.12
N ARG A 703 33.54 18.46 21.40
CA ARG A 703 32.18 18.82 21.81
C ARG A 703 31.83 20.28 21.55
N GLU A 704 32.79 21.18 21.71
CA GLU A 704 32.60 22.62 21.58
C GLU A 704 32.95 23.16 20.18
N ARG A 705 33.72 22.39 19.38
CA ARG A 705 34.19 22.79 18.05
C ARG A 705 34.05 21.65 17.04
N ALA A 706 35.16 21.20 16.46
CA ALA A 706 35.24 20.15 15.43
C ALA A 706 36.51 19.34 15.63
N GLY A 707 36.46 18.05 15.26
CA GLY A 707 37.60 17.15 15.24
C GLY A 707 37.88 16.65 13.82
N LEU A 708 39.16 16.43 13.50
CA LEU A 708 39.61 15.81 12.26
C LEU A 708 40.37 14.53 12.60
N PHE A 709 40.04 13.43 11.93
CA PHE A 709 40.69 12.13 12.12
C PHE A 709 41.48 11.75 10.87
N ASP A 710 42.72 11.30 11.06
CA ASP A 710 43.51 10.69 10.00
C ASP A 710 43.20 9.18 9.94
N LEU A 711 42.50 8.77 8.88
CA LEU A 711 42.19 7.38 8.59
C LEU A 711 43.06 6.80 7.47
N GLY A 712 44.18 7.45 7.11
CA GLY A 712 45.07 7.01 6.03
C GLY A 712 45.75 5.66 6.26
N HIS A 713 45.64 5.11 7.47
CA HIS A 713 46.08 3.75 7.80
C HIS A 713 45.10 2.66 7.33
N MET A 714 43.83 3.03 7.08
CA MET A 714 42.80 2.10 6.60
C MET A 714 43.01 1.81 5.12
N GLY A 715 42.87 0.52 4.74
CA GLY A 715 42.86 0.13 3.35
C GLY A 715 41.58 0.58 2.66
N VAL A 716 41.69 0.90 1.37
CA VAL A 716 40.54 1.23 0.52
C VAL A 716 40.63 0.38 -0.73
N PHE A 717 39.56 -0.32 -1.07
CA PHE A 717 39.49 -1.08 -2.32
C PHE A 717 38.19 -0.82 -3.06
N GLU A 718 38.24 -0.98 -4.38
CA GLU A 718 37.12 -0.71 -5.27
C GLU A 718 36.46 -2.01 -5.72
N VAL A 719 35.14 -2.03 -5.69
CA VAL A 719 34.32 -3.08 -6.29
C VAL A 719 33.48 -2.43 -7.38
N SER A 720 33.76 -2.80 -8.64
CA SER A 720 33.13 -2.19 -9.81
C SER A 720 32.64 -3.22 -10.82
N GLY A 721 31.62 -2.85 -11.59
CA GLY A 721 31.10 -3.62 -12.71
C GLY A 721 29.65 -4.03 -12.54
N ARG A 722 29.10 -4.65 -13.58
CA ARG A 722 27.67 -4.98 -13.73
C ARG A 722 27.02 -5.62 -12.50
N TYR A 723 27.76 -6.43 -11.74
CA TYR A 723 27.26 -7.18 -10.59
C TYR A 723 27.89 -6.77 -9.26
N ALA A 724 28.53 -5.59 -9.19
CA ALA A 724 29.15 -5.09 -7.96
C ALA A 724 28.16 -5.05 -6.79
N GLU A 725 26.95 -4.49 -7.01
CA GLU A 725 25.90 -4.45 -5.99
C GLU A 725 25.48 -5.86 -5.53
N SER A 726 25.23 -6.77 -6.48
CA SER A 726 24.84 -8.15 -6.19
C SER A 726 25.94 -8.89 -5.42
N PHE A 727 27.19 -8.74 -5.82
CA PHE A 727 28.34 -9.32 -5.14
C PHE A 727 28.45 -8.79 -3.70
N LEU A 728 28.36 -7.47 -3.50
CA LEU A 728 28.43 -6.86 -2.18
C LEU A 728 27.29 -7.31 -1.27
N ASN A 729 26.08 -7.50 -1.81
CA ASN A 729 24.96 -8.06 -1.05
C ASN A 729 25.18 -9.53 -0.63
N LEU A 730 26.11 -10.26 -1.26
CA LEU A 730 26.45 -11.63 -0.89
C LEU A 730 27.53 -11.69 0.20
N VAL A 731 28.50 -10.78 0.15
CA VAL A 731 29.67 -10.82 1.03
C VAL A 731 29.58 -9.85 2.21
N THR A 732 28.60 -8.94 2.23
CA THR A 732 28.42 -7.98 3.34
C THR A 732 27.07 -8.13 4.04
N THR A 733 27.00 -7.78 5.33
CA THR A 733 25.78 -7.91 6.15
C THR A 733 24.65 -6.95 5.80
N ASN A 734 24.95 -5.82 5.17
CA ASN A 734 23.98 -4.76 4.86
C ASN A 734 23.74 -4.63 3.37
N TYR A 735 22.51 -4.31 2.97
CA TYR A 735 22.12 -4.29 1.56
C TYR A 735 22.74 -3.09 0.83
N ALA A 736 23.85 -3.29 0.13
CA ALA A 736 24.57 -2.27 -0.62
C ALA A 736 23.66 -1.54 -1.64
N GLY A 737 22.63 -2.21 -2.14
CA GLY A 737 21.64 -1.61 -3.04
C GLY A 737 20.75 -0.53 -2.41
N TRP A 738 20.73 -0.39 -1.08
CA TRP A 738 20.01 0.71 -0.40
C TRP A 738 20.76 2.04 -0.46
N LEU A 739 22.05 2.01 -0.79
CA LEU A 739 22.83 3.22 -0.97
C LEU A 739 22.46 3.86 -2.31
N HIS A 740 22.21 5.17 -2.29
CA HIS A 740 22.27 6.00 -3.49
C HIS A 740 23.73 6.46 -3.72
N PRO A 741 24.11 6.82 -4.97
CA PRO A 741 25.40 7.44 -5.23
C PRO A 741 25.70 8.60 -4.26
N GLY A 742 26.89 8.58 -3.65
CA GLY A 742 27.33 9.52 -2.61
C GLY A 742 27.00 9.10 -1.17
N GLN A 743 26.31 7.98 -0.97
CA GLN A 743 26.00 7.46 0.37
C GLN A 743 26.96 6.35 0.78
N SER A 744 27.03 6.12 2.10
CA SER A 744 27.74 4.99 2.68
C SER A 744 26.97 4.32 3.81
N GLN A 745 27.35 3.08 4.10
CA GLN A 745 26.89 2.35 5.27
C GLN A 745 28.04 1.55 5.86
N TYR A 746 28.03 1.42 7.18
CA TYR A 746 28.88 0.46 7.87
C TYR A 746 28.37 -0.96 7.61
N GLY A 747 29.25 -1.96 7.55
CA GLY A 747 28.88 -3.35 7.33
C GLY A 747 30.00 -4.30 7.73
N PHE A 748 29.66 -5.58 7.87
CA PHE A 748 30.66 -6.63 8.09
C PHE A 748 30.89 -7.38 6.80
N LEU A 749 32.16 -7.59 6.45
CA LEU A 749 32.56 -8.54 5.42
C LEU A 749 32.51 -9.94 6.03
N LEU A 750 31.80 -10.86 5.38
CA LEU A 750 31.58 -12.21 5.87
C LEU A 750 32.34 -13.23 5.03
N ASP A 751 32.79 -14.30 5.68
CA ASP A 751 33.21 -15.52 5.01
C ASP A 751 31.98 -16.34 4.56
N PRO A 752 32.17 -17.39 3.73
CA PRO A 752 31.07 -18.23 3.25
C PRO A 752 30.28 -18.98 4.35
N THR A 753 30.76 -19.00 5.59
CA THR A 753 30.08 -19.60 6.76
C THR A 753 29.36 -18.55 7.61
N GLY A 754 29.45 -17.26 7.24
CA GLY A 754 28.87 -16.14 7.97
C GLY A 754 29.74 -15.61 9.11
N LYS A 755 31.00 -16.04 9.22
CA LYS A 755 31.95 -15.49 10.19
C LYS A 755 32.43 -14.13 9.70
N VAL A 756 32.49 -13.15 10.59
CA VAL A 756 33.04 -11.83 10.27
C VAL A 756 34.53 -11.96 9.96
N ILE A 757 34.91 -11.52 8.76
CA ILE A 757 36.30 -11.34 8.33
C ILE A 757 36.79 -9.99 8.86
N ASP A 758 36.02 -8.93 8.61
CA ASP A 758 36.34 -7.57 9.02
C ASP A 758 35.06 -6.69 9.05
N ASP A 759 35.15 -5.52 9.66
CA ASP A 759 34.19 -4.44 9.50
C ASP A 759 34.68 -3.38 8.52
N LEU A 760 33.76 -2.79 7.76
CA LEU A 760 34.10 -1.84 6.70
C LEU A 760 32.98 -0.84 6.44
N MET A 761 33.28 0.15 5.61
CA MET A 761 32.32 1.16 5.16
C MET A 761 32.08 0.98 3.66
N VAL A 762 30.89 0.55 3.26
CA VAL A 762 30.52 0.46 1.85
C VAL A 762 30.05 1.83 1.38
N TYR A 763 30.78 2.47 0.46
CA TYR A 763 30.43 3.71 -0.22
C TYR A 763 29.94 3.42 -1.64
N ARG A 764 28.79 3.95 -2.03
CA ARG A 764 28.34 3.87 -3.43
C ARG A 764 28.78 5.11 -4.18
N VAL A 765 29.62 4.94 -5.20
CA VAL A 765 30.12 6.05 -6.04
C VAL A 765 29.20 6.27 -7.25
N SER A 766 28.80 5.19 -7.91
CA SER A 766 27.84 5.18 -9.03
C SER A 766 26.92 3.96 -8.96
N SER A 767 26.10 3.72 -9.99
CA SER A 767 25.20 2.56 -10.05
C SER A 767 25.93 1.22 -9.89
N ASP A 768 27.16 1.13 -10.39
CA ASP A 768 27.94 -0.10 -10.56
C ASP A 768 29.36 0.02 -9.97
N ARG A 769 29.64 1.07 -9.18
CA ARG A 769 30.94 1.32 -8.57
C ARG A 769 30.82 1.63 -7.09
N PHE A 770 31.55 0.87 -6.29
CA PHE A 770 31.57 0.96 -4.83
C PHE A 770 33.00 1.02 -4.32
N ILE A 771 33.19 1.69 -3.19
CA ILE A 771 34.45 1.75 -2.45
C ILE A 771 34.18 1.15 -1.07
N LEU A 772 35.10 0.34 -0.55
CA LEU A 772 35.02 -0.31 0.76
C LEU A 772 36.22 0.05 1.63
#